data_AF-A0A2R6IVH2-F1
#
_entry.id   AF-A0A2R6IVH2-F1
#
_cell.length_a   1.000
_cell.length_b   1.000
_cell.length_c   1.000
_cell.angle_alpha   90.00
_cell.angle_beta   90.00
_cell.angle_gamma   90.00
#
_symmetry.space_group_name_H-M   'P 1'
#
loop_
_entity.id
_entity.type
_entity.pdbx_description
1 polymer ?
#
loop_
_entity_poly.entity_id
_entity_poly.type
_entity_poly.pdbx_seq_one_letter_code
_entity_poly.pdbx_strand_id
1 'polypeptide(L)'
;MTGRGWSAGAAGCAVLLCVVAAAGMAAGVAGTVDTAGLAATTASEGGSDGAAAVARVRPDADRGGAAGDDRSTLEFVSTGTSDVRYEVVVDGVAWGTAADGNAADRADTVRYTDDGRVVVAGTAAVGGGDAFVVDGEVVEVRLSDPDADYRIELDDADVTDGVPTVVDADEGDGRTDADESGSADDTDQGAGGETDDDGQSDTAAPNGPDDGGQSGIDTPDAADGTGDGTDDATGSASDGADDTASPEGTTAAGAERIDSCTVIDEPGRYEVGDDIDASGESVCLHVRASDVVLDGGGNTVSGAGAEGSVGVLVLNGTLDAREVGDPLSNVTVRNLRVTGWDTGIQAGSGDATGTSLTLANVDASGNTRTGVYFDEVDDSTVRDVTASDNRFGVLLRETYDIAVDGLVAADNARHGLYLAQNVGDSTFTDVRAVGNGDGESAGIRLSTDVENTVIADSVVADNDGPGIALSDTYQNTVRDTTIEDNAGPGVLGSFPSDDRVENVTLRGNADSQLRLESGDLGATGVTLGGGVTLGADGGVSAPFGGDAVAVDTVGTDDLPGDPPGTPAARAALTTDGPPVEAAVGFRLDDAVDADAVELWRYDGGWSRVADGTAEDGVLRATVQTGGVIVPLVVDDTERSEETATPEGEETNTPGTTGTPTDEGTGTPTDEETGTPETTKTPTDEETSTSESTGTPTDEGTSTPGTTGTPTDGDTEAPERVVAPDKRTGGVR
;
A
#
# COMPACT_ATOMS: atom_id res chain seq x y z
N MET A 1 -9.31 80.38 30.54
CA MET A 1 -8.07 81.16 30.36
C MET A 1 -7.15 80.38 29.42
N THR A 2 -6.05 80.98 28.96
CA THR A 2 -4.96 80.30 28.23
C THR A 2 -4.38 79.11 29.03
N GLY A 3 -3.85 78.03 28.43
CA GLY A 3 -3.66 77.67 27.02
C GLY A 3 -2.54 76.63 26.85
N ARG A 4 -2.30 76.15 25.61
CA ARG A 4 -1.42 75.00 25.21
C ARG A 4 -2.04 73.61 25.50
N GLY A 5 -1.90 72.60 24.65
CA GLY A 5 -1.27 72.60 23.31
C GLY A 5 -1.36 71.25 22.57
N TRP A 6 -0.74 71.22 21.38
CA TRP A 6 -0.58 70.11 20.42
C TRP A 6 -1.76 69.69 19.51
N SER A 7 -1.46 69.76 18.19
CA SER A 7 -1.98 69.06 17.00
C SER A 7 -3.47 68.67 16.89
N ALA A 8 -4.16 69.31 15.93
CA ALA A 8 -5.23 68.68 15.15
C ALA A 8 -4.66 67.66 14.14
N GLY A 9 -5.44 66.76 13.55
CA GLY A 9 -6.88 66.52 13.65
C GLY A 9 -7.21 65.16 12.98
N ALA A 10 -8.43 64.83 12.54
CA ALA A 10 -9.80 65.25 12.81
C ALA A 10 -10.66 64.64 11.66
N ALA A 11 -11.68 63.85 12.00
CA ALA A 11 -12.73 63.31 11.12
C ALA A 11 -12.32 62.34 9.98
N GLY A 12 -12.50 61.04 10.25
CA GLY A 12 -12.77 59.95 9.29
C GLY A 12 -13.77 58.99 9.95
N CYS A 13 -14.66 58.34 9.19
CA CYS A 13 -15.80 57.62 9.77
C CYS A 13 -15.49 56.19 10.26
N ALA A 14 -16.18 55.83 11.34
CA ALA A 14 -16.66 54.49 11.74
C ALA A 14 -15.84 53.23 11.34
N VAL A 15 -15.23 52.58 12.34
CA VAL A 15 -15.56 51.23 12.83
C VAL A 15 -14.55 50.89 13.95
N LEU A 16 -15.01 50.57 15.17
CA LEU A 16 -14.23 49.76 16.11
C LEU A 16 -15.04 49.23 17.32
N LEU A 17 -14.75 47.97 17.67
CA LEU A 17 -14.86 47.27 18.96
C LEU A 17 -15.97 47.62 19.98
N CYS A 18 -16.71 46.57 20.36
CA CYS A 18 -16.79 46.15 21.76
C CYS A 18 -16.59 44.62 21.85
N VAL A 19 -15.56 44.19 22.58
CA VAL A 19 -15.47 42.83 23.17
C VAL A 19 -16.31 42.84 24.46
N VAL A 20 -16.94 41.72 24.87
CA VAL A 20 -17.02 41.23 26.27
C VAL A 20 -17.99 40.04 26.46
N ALA A 21 -17.48 39.04 27.19
CA ALA A 21 -18.15 38.02 28.03
C ALA A 21 -19.20 37.05 27.45
N ALA A 22 -18.98 35.77 27.76
CA ALA A 22 -20.02 34.78 27.94
C ALA A 22 -20.80 34.99 29.25
N ALA A 23 -22.10 34.72 29.20
CA ALA A 23 -22.95 34.34 30.32
C ALA A 23 -24.08 33.46 29.75
N GLY A 24 -24.59 32.43 30.42
CA GLY A 24 -24.39 32.04 31.81
C GLY A 24 -25.73 31.96 32.53
N MET A 25 -26.36 30.79 32.50
CA MET A 25 -27.47 30.45 33.40
C MET A 25 -27.02 29.33 34.33
N ALA A 26 -27.17 29.52 35.64
CA ALA A 26 -26.70 28.59 36.65
C ALA A 26 -27.74 28.40 37.76
N ALA A 27 -28.10 27.15 38.01
CA ALA A 27 -28.71 26.69 39.26
C ALA A 27 -28.43 25.18 39.43
N GLY A 28 -27.94 24.67 40.56
CA GLY A 28 -27.54 25.43 41.75
C GLY A 28 -27.48 24.65 43.08
N VAL A 29 -27.18 23.35 43.08
CA VAL A 29 -26.99 22.52 44.28
C VAL A 29 -25.84 21.53 43.97
N ALA A 30 -24.61 21.68 44.45
CA ALA A 30 -24.11 21.66 45.83
C ALA A 30 -24.03 20.25 46.44
N GLY A 31 -22.83 19.64 46.37
CA GLY A 31 -22.48 18.37 47.01
C GLY A 31 -21.02 17.99 46.75
N THR A 32 -20.22 17.81 47.80
CA THR A 32 -18.79 17.46 47.71
C THR A 32 -18.53 16.02 48.13
N VAL A 33 -17.82 15.28 47.30
CA VAL A 33 -17.09 14.02 47.62
C VAL A 33 -15.84 14.09 46.72
N ASP A 34 -14.59 14.11 47.18
CA ASP A 34 -13.89 13.38 48.25
C ASP A 34 -13.63 11.90 47.88
N THR A 35 -12.40 11.44 48.08
CA THR A 35 -11.83 10.25 47.42
C THR A 35 -11.29 9.24 48.44
N ALA A 36 -12.02 8.14 48.68
CA ALA A 36 -11.59 7.11 49.62
C ALA A 36 -12.17 5.69 49.36
N GLY A 37 -11.59 4.98 48.38
CA GLY A 37 -11.28 3.53 48.36
C GLY A 37 -12.26 2.43 48.87
N LEU A 38 -11.67 1.24 49.01
CA LEU A 38 -12.18 0.00 49.64
C LEU A 38 -13.22 -0.86 48.88
N ALA A 39 -12.65 -1.73 48.04
CA ALA A 39 -12.66 -3.20 48.20
C ALA A 39 -13.95 -4.01 47.96
N ALA A 40 -13.74 -5.22 47.42
CA ALA A 40 -14.78 -6.21 47.15
C ALA A 40 -15.30 -6.90 48.42
N THR A 41 -16.58 -7.26 48.41
CA THR A 41 -17.20 -8.22 49.35
C THR A 41 -18.14 -9.14 48.59
N THR A 42 -18.03 -10.46 48.80
CA THR A 42 -18.81 -11.48 48.09
C THR A 42 -20.08 -11.90 48.83
N ALA A 43 -21.01 -12.50 48.07
CA ALA A 43 -22.14 -13.35 48.48
C ALA A 43 -23.34 -12.74 49.24
N SER A 44 -24.50 -12.73 48.58
CA SER A 44 -25.66 -13.54 48.99
C SER A 44 -26.69 -13.66 47.84
N GLU A 45 -27.43 -14.76 47.79
CA GLU A 45 -28.40 -15.10 46.72
C GLU A 45 -29.73 -14.31 46.80
N GLY A 46 -30.44 -14.20 45.67
CA GLY A 46 -31.92 -14.20 45.65
C GLY A 46 -32.62 -13.04 44.92
N GLY A 47 -32.82 -13.17 43.61
CA GLY A 47 -33.71 -12.30 42.83
C GLY A 47 -33.63 -12.59 41.33
N SER A 48 -34.73 -12.98 40.70
CA SER A 48 -34.81 -13.29 39.28
C SER A 48 -35.28 -12.09 38.46
N ASP A 49 -34.58 -11.78 37.38
CA ASP A 49 -35.20 -11.54 36.07
C ASP A 49 -34.20 -11.94 34.97
N GLY A 50 -34.72 -12.35 33.81
CA GLY A 50 -33.93 -13.03 32.79
C GLY A 50 -33.32 -12.11 31.75
N ALA A 51 -32.00 -12.01 31.72
CA ALA A 51 -31.26 -11.81 30.48
C ALA A 51 -30.73 -13.18 30.03
N ALA A 52 -31.07 -13.62 28.82
CA ALA A 52 -30.39 -14.75 28.21
C ALA A 52 -28.98 -14.30 27.83
N ALA A 53 -27.96 -15.00 28.31
CA ALA A 53 -26.62 -14.82 27.77
C ALA A 53 -26.62 -15.43 26.37
N VAL A 54 -26.54 -14.58 25.34
CA VAL A 54 -26.24 -15.02 23.97
C VAL A 54 -24.88 -15.71 24.03
N ALA A 55 -24.80 -16.93 23.51
CA ALA A 55 -23.53 -17.64 23.42
C ALA A 55 -22.66 -16.92 22.38
N ARG A 56 -21.45 -16.54 22.76
CA ARG A 56 -20.49 -15.96 21.82
C ARG A 56 -19.75 -17.10 21.14
N VAL A 57 -19.73 -17.09 19.81
CA VAL A 57 -18.90 -18.00 19.03
C VAL A 57 -17.46 -17.49 19.11
N ARG A 58 -16.51 -18.41 19.24
CA ARG A 58 -15.07 -18.15 19.17
C ARG A 58 -14.40 -19.28 18.41
N PRO A 59 -13.28 -19.02 17.71
CA PRO A 59 -12.32 -20.05 17.37
C PRO A 59 -11.96 -20.89 18.61
N ASP A 60 -11.75 -22.19 18.41
CA ASP A 60 -11.50 -23.14 19.51
C ASP A 60 -10.19 -23.89 19.22
N ALA A 61 -9.15 -23.56 19.98
CA ALA A 61 -7.79 -24.06 19.76
C ALA A 61 -7.64 -25.60 19.83
N ASP A 62 -8.67 -26.32 20.28
CA ASP A 62 -8.74 -27.79 20.20
C ASP A 62 -9.15 -28.33 18.80
N ARG A 63 -9.39 -27.47 17.77
CA ARG A 63 -9.96 -27.89 16.47
C ARG A 63 -9.04 -28.00 15.25
N GLY A 64 -7.82 -27.48 15.28
CA GLY A 64 -6.86 -27.76 14.18
C GLY A 64 -5.78 -26.71 13.94
N GLY A 65 -6.06 -25.45 14.32
CA GLY A 65 -5.05 -24.39 14.32
C GLY A 65 -3.83 -24.74 15.17
N ALA A 66 -2.68 -24.14 14.84
CA ALA A 66 -1.51 -24.22 15.71
C ALA A 66 -1.81 -23.45 17.01
N ALA A 67 -1.37 -23.96 18.16
CA ALA A 67 -1.63 -23.31 19.44
C ALA A 67 -0.91 -21.95 19.53
N GLY A 68 -1.66 -20.85 19.31
CA GLY A 68 -1.15 -19.49 19.16
C GLY A 68 -1.41 -18.84 17.80
N ASP A 69 -2.24 -19.45 16.96
CA ASP A 69 -2.83 -18.85 15.75
C ASP A 69 -4.33 -18.65 16.02
N ASP A 70 -4.78 -17.40 16.18
CA ASP A 70 -6.19 -17.05 16.47
C ASP A 70 -7.01 -16.77 15.17
N ARG A 71 -6.40 -17.01 14.00
CA ARG A 71 -7.00 -16.88 12.68
C ARG A 71 -7.89 -18.06 12.31
N SER A 72 -9.06 -17.76 11.75
CA SER A 72 -9.99 -18.71 11.14
C SER A 72 -10.30 -18.34 9.68
N THR A 73 -10.70 -19.32 8.87
CA THR A 73 -11.36 -19.07 7.59
C THR A 73 -12.85 -18.85 7.82
N LEU A 74 -13.37 -17.71 7.36
CA LEU A 74 -14.79 -17.36 7.33
C LEU A 74 -15.31 -17.52 5.90
N GLU A 75 -16.41 -18.23 5.72
CA GLU A 75 -17.13 -18.33 4.44
C GLU A 75 -18.60 -17.90 4.62
N PHE A 76 -19.08 -17.04 3.73
CA PHE A 76 -20.49 -16.65 3.64
C PHE A 76 -21.08 -17.19 2.33
N VAL A 77 -22.07 -18.09 2.43
CA VAL A 77 -22.57 -18.88 1.30
C VAL A 77 -24.06 -18.65 1.07
N SER A 78 -24.45 -18.31 -0.16
CA SER A 78 -25.86 -18.27 -0.57
C SER A 78 -26.38 -19.68 -0.81
N THR A 79 -27.39 -20.09 -0.05
CA THR A 79 -28.00 -21.44 -0.14
C THR A 79 -29.40 -21.43 -0.77
N GLY A 80 -29.92 -20.24 -1.10
CA GLY A 80 -31.26 -20.01 -1.62
C GLY A 80 -31.37 -20.03 -3.14
N THR A 81 -32.18 -19.10 -3.67
CA THR A 81 -32.44 -18.94 -5.12
C THR A 81 -32.26 -17.51 -5.63
N SER A 82 -31.67 -16.66 -4.80
CA SER A 82 -31.30 -15.25 -5.07
C SER A 82 -29.93 -14.96 -4.47
N ASP A 83 -29.25 -13.95 -5.01
CA ASP A 83 -27.97 -13.47 -4.48
C ASP A 83 -28.20 -12.78 -3.12
N VAL A 84 -27.25 -12.92 -2.19
CA VAL A 84 -27.42 -12.47 -0.79
C VAL A 84 -26.39 -11.40 -0.46
N ARG A 85 -26.84 -10.14 -0.33
CA ARG A 85 -26.00 -9.04 0.17
C ARG A 85 -25.95 -9.02 1.69
N TYR A 86 -24.75 -8.99 2.23
CA TYR A 86 -24.47 -9.05 3.67
C TYR A 86 -23.47 -7.98 4.13
N GLU A 87 -23.46 -7.74 5.43
CA GLU A 87 -22.29 -7.21 6.16
C GLU A 87 -21.94 -8.20 7.28
N VAL A 88 -20.69 -8.65 7.40
CA VAL A 88 -20.19 -9.37 8.57
C VAL A 88 -19.30 -8.43 9.38
N VAL A 89 -19.62 -8.24 10.66
CA VAL A 89 -18.81 -7.43 11.59
C VAL A 89 -17.95 -8.35 12.43
N VAL A 90 -16.64 -8.11 12.43
CA VAL A 90 -15.65 -8.83 13.22
C VAL A 90 -14.96 -7.87 14.20
N ASP A 91 -14.78 -8.31 15.43
CA ASP A 91 -14.02 -7.65 16.51
C ASP A 91 -12.58 -8.17 16.42
N GLY A 92 -11.74 -7.46 15.67
CA GLY A 92 -10.48 -7.97 15.11
C GLY A 92 -10.21 -7.46 13.68
N VAL A 93 -9.47 -8.23 12.88
CA VAL A 93 -9.13 -7.91 11.48
C VAL A 93 -9.62 -9.01 10.51
N ALA A 94 -9.70 -8.68 9.22
CA ALA A 94 -10.15 -9.59 8.16
C ALA A 94 -9.48 -9.24 6.82
N TRP A 95 -9.42 -10.18 5.88
CA TRP A 95 -9.02 -9.94 4.48
C TRP A 95 -9.53 -11.05 3.55
N GLY A 96 -9.63 -10.78 2.25
CA GLY A 96 -10.11 -11.75 1.26
C GLY A 96 -9.22 -12.99 1.12
N THR A 97 -9.83 -14.14 0.80
CA THR A 97 -9.13 -15.41 0.52
C THR A 97 -9.97 -16.29 -0.41
N ALA A 98 -9.54 -17.54 -0.63
CA ALA A 98 -10.33 -18.58 -1.29
C ALA A 98 -10.33 -19.88 -0.47
N ALA A 99 -11.50 -20.48 -0.26
CA ALA A 99 -11.72 -21.69 0.52
C ALA A 99 -12.90 -22.50 -0.05
N ASP A 100 -12.82 -23.83 -0.05
CA ASP A 100 -13.82 -24.83 -0.54
C ASP A 100 -14.55 -24.59 -1.89
N GLY A 101 -14.08 -23.64 -2.70
CA GLY A 101 -14.66 -23.23 -3.99
C GLY A 101 -15.29 -21.84 -3.97
N ASN A 102 -15.42 -21.25 -2.79
CA ASN A 102 -15.79 -19.87 -2.50
C ASN A 102 -14.54 -18.97 -2.49
N ALA A 103 -14.68 -17.69 -2.81
CA ALA A 103 -13.59 -16.72 -2.76
C ALA A 103 -14.16 -15.31 -2.65
N ALA A 104 -13.53 -14.43 -1.86
CA ALA A 104 -13.86 -13.01 -1.90
C ALA A 104 -13.63 -12.46 -3.32
N ASP A 105 -14.58 -11.69 -3.84
CA ASP A 105 -14.53 -11.12 -5.19
C ASP A 105 -14.42 -9.59 -5.20
N ARG A 106 -14.28 -8.99 -6.38
CA ARG A 106 -14.02 -7.55 -6.57
C ARG A 106 -15.14 -6.64 -6.07
N ALA A 107 -16.35 -7.16 -5.86
CA ALA A 107 -17.49 -6.44 -5.30
C ALA A 107 -17.53 -6.46 -3.77
N ASP A 108 -16.69 -7.28 -3.13
CA ASP A 108 -16.53 -7.31 -1.68
C ASP A 108 -15.62 -6.17 -1.19
N THR A 109 -15.79 -5.78 0.08
CA THR A 109 -15.07 -4.66 0.70
C THR A 109 -14.74 -4.97 2.16
N VAL A 110 -13.58 -4.51 2.65
CA VAL A 110 -13.06 -4.86 3.99
C VAL A 110 -12.79 -3.60 4.81
N ARG A 111 -13.84 -3.04 5.40
CA ARG A 111 -13.80 -1.69 5.96
C ARG A 111 -13.56 -1.65 7.48
N TYR A 112 -12.34 -1.30 7.86
CA TYR A 112 -11.93 -1.09 9.26
C TYR A 112 -12.65 0.09 9.96
N THR A 113 -12.60 0.13 11.30
CA THR A 113 -13.24 1.18 12.12
C THR A 113 -12.44 1.54 13.37
N ASP A 114 -12.52 2.82 13.77
CA ASP A 114 -11.83 3.45 14.91
C ASP A 114 -11.97 2.74 16.27
N ASP A 115 -12.95 1.83 16.42
CA ASP A 115 -13.24 1.10 17.66
C ASP A 115 -12.71 -0.35 17.68
N GLY A 116 -11.88 -0.72 16.71
CA GLY A 116 -11.18 -2.01 16.64
C GLY A 116 -11.95 -3.11 15.91
N ARG A 117 -12.97 -2.75 15.12
CA ARG A 117 -13.73 -3.69 14.29
C ARG A 117 -13.41 -3.54 12.80
N VAL A 118 -13.73 -4.58 12.05
CA VAL A 118 -13.79 -4.57 10.59
C VAL A 118 -15.19 -5.00 10.14
N VAL A 119 -15.68 -4.37 9.08
CA VAL A 119 -16.94 -4.72 8.41
C VAL A 119 -16.60 -5.25 7.03
N VAL A 120 -16.80 -6.56 6.84
CA VAL A 120 -16.70 -7.23 5.55
C VAL A 120 -18.08 -7.15 4.89
N ALA A 121 -18.22 -6.50 3.74
CA ALA A 121 -19.50 -6.35 3.06
C ALA A 121 -19.39 -6.80 1.60
N GLY A 122 -20.34 -7.63 1.17
CA GLY A 122 -20.24 -8.40 -0.08
C GLY A 122 -21.59 -8.90 -0.62
N THR A 123 -21.59 -9.70 -1.70
CA THR A 123 -22.82 -10.21 -2.34
C THR A 123 -22.68 -11.63 -2.90
N ALA A 124 -22.80 -12.62 -2.02
CA ALA A 124 -22.73 -14.05 -2.37
C ALA A 124 -23.80 -14.46 -3.41
N ALA A 125 -23.34 -14.87 -4.60
CA ALA A 125 -24.19 -15.27 -5.71
C ALA A 125 -24.87 -16.64 -5.49
N VAL A 126 -26.01 -16.90 -6.16
CA VAL A 126 -26.81 -18.15 -5.98
C VAL A 126 -25.98 -19.43 -6.04
N GLY A 127 -25.83 -20.11 -4.90
CA GLY A 127 -25.13 -21.40 -4.80
C GLY A 127 -23.60 -21.30 -4.81
N GLY A 128 -23.06 -20.09 -4.72
CA GLY A 128 -21.67 -19.79 -4.38
C GLY A 128 -21.59 -18.99 -3.08
N GLY A 129 -20.41 -18.45 -2.82
CA GLY A 129 -20.11 -17.69 -1.63
C GLY A 129 -18.70 -17.13 -1.64
N ASP A 130 -18.45 -16.34 -0.60
CA ASP A 130 -17.30 -15.45 -0.51
C ASP A 130 -16.49 -15.81 0.74
N ALA A 131 -15.17 -15.75 0.65
CA ALA A 131 -14.27 -16.32 1.66
C ALA A 131 -13.25 -15.29 2.17
N PHE A 132 -13.09 -15.21 3.48
CA PHE A 132 -12.20 -14.27 4.15
C PHE A 132 -11.37 -15.01 5.21
N VAL A 133 -10.13 -14.59 5.46
CA VAL A 133 -9.45 -14.92 6.72
C VAL A 133 -9.86 -13.87 7.74
N VAL A 134 -10.17 -14.30 8.97
CA VAL A 134 -10.50 -13.43 10.10
C VAL A 134 -9.59 -13.73 11.29
N ASP A 135 -9.07 -12.70 11.94
CA ASP A 135 -8.33 -12.78 13.20
C ASP A 135 -9.11 -12.00 14.26
N GLY A 136 -10.00 -12.67 15.01
CA GLY A 136 -10.95 -12.00 15.89
C GLY A 136 -12.20 -12.80 16.29
N GLU A 137 -13.20 -12.09 16.82
CA GLU A 137 -14.52 -12.62 17.19
C GLU A 137 -15.58 -12.10 16.20
N VAL A 138 -16.26 -12.98 15.45
CA VAL A 138 -17.40 -12.58 14.59
C VAL A 138 -18.57 -12.17 15.50
N VAL A 139 -18.99 -10.90 15.45
CA VAL A 139 -19.91 -10.31 16.45
C VAL A 139 -21.32 -10.03 15.94
N GLU A 140 -21.50 -9.74 14.66
CA GLU A 140 -22.80 -9.38 14.06
C GLU A 140 -22.80 -9.71 12.57
N VAL A 141 -23.96 -10.10 12.03
CA VAL A 141 -24.20 -10.23 10.58
C VAL A 141 -25.42 -9.40 10.21
N ARG A 142 -25.34 -8.58 9.19
CA ARG A 142 -26.49 -7.87 8.60
C ARG A 142 -26.84 -8.46 7.25
N LEU A 143 -28.13 -8.50 6.95
CA LEU A 143 -28.67 -8.95 5.66
C LEU A 143 -29.54 -7.86 5.06
N SER A 144 -29.43 -7.68 3.74
CA SER A 144 -30.32 -6.79 2.98
C SER A 144 -31.73 -7.37 2.74
N ASP A 145 -31.90 -8.68 2.91
CA ASP A 145 -33.18 -9.39 2.75
C ASP A 145 -33.43 -10.30 3.97
N PRO A 146 -34.56 -10.16 4.70
CA PRO A 146 -34.92 -11.03 5.83
C PRO A 146 -35.24 -12.48 5.44
N ASP A 147 -35.65 -12.73 4.21
CA ASP A 147 -36.12 -14.05 3.74
C ASP A 147 -35.02 -14.80 2.92
N ALA A 148 -33.77 -14.33 2.98
CA ALA A 148 -32.62 -14.97 2.33
C ALA A 148 -32.20 -16.28 3.03
N ASP A 149 -32.08 -17.37 2.27
CA ASP A 149 -31.46 -18.62 2.72
C ASP A 149 -29.92 -18.55 2.56
N TYR A 150 -29.18 -18.48 3.66
CA TYR A 150 -27.71 -18.37 3.69
C TYR A 150 -27.09 -19.34 4.72
N ARG A 151 -25.77 -19.52 4.64
CA ARG A 151 -24.97 -20.25 5.63
C ARG A 151 -23.68 -19.49 5.91
N ILE A 152 -23.19 -19.58 7.14
CA ILE A 152 -21.88 -19.06 7.55
C ILE A 152 -21.06 -20.22 8.12
N GLU A 153 -19.86 -20.42 7.60
CA GLU A 153 -18.90 -21.40 8.09
C GLU A 153 -17.66 -20.70 8.67
N LEU A 154 -17.15 -21.24 9.78
CA LEU A 154 -15.86 -20.90 10.38
C LEU A 154 -15.05 -22.20 10.52
N ASP A 155 -13.91 -22.30 9.84
CA ASP A 155 -13.05 -23.50 9.80
C ASP A 155 -13.84 -24.80 9.54
N ASP A 156 -14.48 -24.87 8.37
CA ASP A 156 -15.34 -25.97 7.89
C ASP A 156 -16.60 -26.24 8.75
N ALA A 157 -16.91 -25.38 9.74
CA ALA A 157 -18.01 -25.58 10.69
C ALA A 157 -19.13 -24.53 10.55
N ASP A 158 -20.35 -24.99 10.26
CA ASP A 158 -21.56 -24.17 10.22
C ASP A 158 -21.83 -23.51 11.60
N VAL A 159 -21.77 -22.18 11.61
CA VAL A 159 -21.99 -21.30 12.77
C VAL A 159 -23.21 -20.40 12.62
N THR A 160 -24.06 -20.63 11.60
CA THR A 160 -25.18 -19.75 11.22
C THR A 160 -26.15 -19.50 12.38
N ASP A 161 -26.51 -20.54 13.14
CA ASP A 161 -27.36 -20.48 14.35
C ASP A 161 -26.68 -19.77 15.56
N GLY A 162 -25.37 -19.48 15.47
CA GLY A 162 -24.54 -18.97 16.56
C GLY A 162 -24.19 -17.48 16.47
N VAL A 163 -24.24 -16.87 15.28
CA VAL A 163 -23.89 -15.46 15.05
C VAL A 163 -25.14 -14.57 15.17
N PRO A 164 -25.09 -13.41 15.85
CA PRO A 164 -26.24 -12.50 15.93
C PRO A 164 -26.58 -11.87 14.57
N THR A 165 -27.69 -12.28 13.96
CA THR A 165 -28.21 -11.66 12.73
C THR A 165 -29.06 -10.42 13.02
N VAL A 166 -28.88 -9.37 12.21
CA VAL A 166 -29.70 -8.17 12.12
C VAL A 166 -30.20 -8.05 10.67
N VAL A 167 -31.36 -7.43 10.46
CA VAL A 167 -31.87 -7.14 9.11
C VAL A 167 -32.19 -5.66 9.02
N ASP A 168 -31.58 -4.98 8.06
CA ASP A 168 -31.89 -3.59 7.75
C ASP A 168 -33.10 -3.53 6.82
N ALA A 169 -34.28 -3.41 7.43
CA ALA A 169 -35.52 -3.23 6.69
C ALA A 169 -35.53 -1.85 6.01
N ASP A 170 -35.37 -1.84 4.68
CA ASP A 170 -35.37 -0.65 3.82
C ASP A 170 -36.41 0.41 4.24
N GLU A 171 -35.94 1.62 4.58
CA GLU A 171 -36.80 2.81 4.74
C GLU A 171 -37.22 3.35 3.36
N GLY A 172 -37.95 2.51 2.61
CA GLY A 172 -38.29 2.72 1.20
C GLY A 172 -38.88 4.10 0.89
N ASP A 173 -38.46 4.67 -0.24
CA ASP A 173 -38.56 6.11 -0.49
C ASP A 173 -40.02 6.63 -0.46
N GLY A 174 -40.24 7.67 0.34
CA GLY A 174 -41.58 8.12 0.74
C GLY A 174 -42.42 8.77 -0.36
N ARG A 175 -42.89 7.99 -1.34
CA ARG A 175 -43.79 8.43 -2.42
C ARG A 175 -45.20 7.91 -2.21
N THR A 176 -46.01 8.74 -1.58
CA THR A 176 -47.45 8.52 -1.47
C THR A 176 -48.14 8.67 -2.82
N ASP A 177 -48.81 7.63 -3.29
CA ASP A 177 -50.03 7.75 -4.09
C ASP A 177 -51.13 6.88 -3.45
N ALA A 178 -52.39 7.26 -3.67
CA ALA A 178 -53.53 6.77 -2.90
C ALA A 178 -54.60 6.08 -3.76
N ASP A 179 -55.56 5.45 -3.08
CA ASP A 179 -56.76 4.78 -3.61
C ASP A 179 -56.50 3.46 -4.38
N GLU A 180 -57.32 2.40 -4.29
CA GLU A 180 -58.57 2.22 -3.54
C GLU A 180 -58.77 0.75 -3.05
N SER A 181 -59.69 0.57 -2.09
CA SER A 181 -60.00 -0.67 -1.33
C SER A 181 -60.43 -1.93 -2.12
N GLY A 182 -60.34 -3.14 -1.52
CA GLY A 182 -60.86 -4.35 -2.21
C GLY A 182 -61.23 -5.69 -1.52
N SER A 183 -61.22 -5.87 -0.19
CA SER A 183 -61.79 -7.06 0.53
C SER A 183 -61.16 -8.47 0.31
N ALA A 184 -61.29 -9.32 1.34
CA ALA A 184 -61.08 -10.78 1.29
C ALA A 184 -62.42 -11.54 1.16
N ASP A 185 -62.39 -12.83 0.77
CA ASP A 185 -62.93 -13.96 1.57
C ASP A 185 -62.49 -15.33 1.00
N ASP A 186 -62.65 -16.41 1.77
CA ASP A 186 -62.32 -17.81 1.39
C ASP A 186 -63.31 -18.42 0.36
N THR A 187 -62.84 -19.36 -0.48
CA THR A 187 -63.22 -20.82 -0.43
C THR A 187 -62.87 -21.66 -1.69
N ASP A 188 -62.17 -22.78 -1.45
CA ASP A 188 -62.36 -24.15 -1.97
C ASP A 188 -63.26 -24.43 -3.20
N GLN A 189 -62.72 -25.14 -4.22
CA GLN A 189 -63.23 -26.44 -4.76
C GLN A 189 -62.57 -26.89 -6.09
N GLY A 190 -61.64 -27.85 -5.99
CA GLY A 190 -61.65 -29.12 -6.75
C GLY A 190 -61.49 -29.21 -8.29
N ALA A 191 -60.39 -29.88 -8.69
CA ALA A 191 -60.18 -30.67 -9.93
C ALA A 191 -60.10 -29.95 -11.30
N GLY A 192 -59.26 -30.40 -12.24
CA GLY A 192 -58.28 -31.49 -12.20
C GLY A 192 -57.80 -31.89 -13.60
N GLY A 193 -56.58 -32.43 -13.72
CA GLY A 193 -55.97 -32.78 -15.01
C GLY A 193 -54.51 -33.21 -14.89
N GLU A 194 -54.28 -34.44 -14.43
CA GLU A 194 -52.96 -35.09 -14.38
C GLU A 194 -52.46 -35.44 -15.79
N THR A 195 -51.14 -35.38 -16.03
CA THR A 195 -50.27 -36.56 -16.26
C THR A 195 -48.80 -36.15 -16.36
N ASP A 196 -48.01 -36.64 -15.40
CA ASP A 196 -46.77 -37.41 -15.57
C ASP A 196 -45.65 -36.87 -16.50
N ASP A 197 -44.50 -36.52 -15.91
CA ASP A 197 -43.33 -37.42 -15.92
C ASP A 197 -42.48 -37.22 -14.63
N ASP A 198 -41.80 -38.27 -14.17
CA ASP A 198 -41.00 -38.31 -12.92
C ASP A 198 -39.49 -38.30 -13.21
N GLY A 199 -38.64 -37.82 -12.30
CA GLY A 199 -37.21 -38.19 -12.32
C GLY A 199 -36.21 -37.25 -11.63
N GLN A 200 -35.88 -37.56 -10.38
CA GLN A 200 -34.75 -36.95 -9.63
C GLN A 200 -33.36 -37.33 -10.20
N SER A 201 -32.40 -36.41 -10.11
CA SER A 201 -31.08 -36.64 -9.48
C SER A 201 -30.33 -35.30 -9.43
N ASP A 202 -30.10 -34.69 -8.26
CA ASP A 202 -29.00 -34.97 -7.33
C ASP A 202 -27.64 -34.38 -7.78
N THR A 203 -27.00 -33.64 -6.86
CA THR A 203 -25.73 -32.91 -7.00
C THR A 203 -24.49 -33.80 -6.89
N ALA A 204 -23.40 -33.44 -7.59
CA ALA A 204 -22.02 -33.76 -7.20
C ALA A 204 -20.97 -33.02 -8.05
N ALA A 205 -20.09 -32.23 -7.40
CA ALA A 205 -18.70 -32.04 -7.85
C ALA A 205 -17.87 -33.29 -7.46
N PRO A 206 -16.62 -33.48 -7.96
CA PRO A 206 -15.48 -32.82 -7.30
C PRO A 206 -14.22 -32.53 -8.18
N ASN A 207 -13.44 -31.57 -7.69
CA ASN A 207 -11.97 -31.49 -7.49
C ASN A 207 -10.99 -32.30 -8.39
N GLY A 208 -9.87 -31.68 -8.76
CA GLY A 208 -8.61 -32.36 -9.16
C GLY A 208 -7.72 -32.72 -7.95
N PRO A 209 -6.39 -32.83 -8.08
CA PRO A 209 -5.52 -32.89 -9.26
C PRO A 209 -4.76 -34.24 -9.39
N ASP A 210 -3.85 -34.41 -10.36
CA ASP A 210 -2.77 -35.44 -10.30
C ASP A 210 -1.56 -35.07 -11.20
N ASP A 211 -0.37 -35.63 -10.91
CA ASP A 211 0.94 -35.23 -11.46
C ASP A 211 1.72 -36.37 -12.18
N GLY A 212 2.69 -35.99 -13.03
CA GLY A 212 3.85 -36.82 -13.39
C GLY A 212 3.73 -37.66 -14.68
N GLY A 213 4.61 -37.43 -15.67
CA GLY A 213 4.55 -38.21 -16.93
C GLY A 213 5.73 -38.20 -17.93
N GLN A 214 6.77 -37.38 -17.73
CA GLN A 214 8.08 -37.34 -18.44
C GLN A 214 8.22 -37.92 -19.88
N SER A 215 8.58 -37.07 -20.85
CA SER A 215 9.68 -37.38 -21.79
C SER A 215 10.24 -36.10 -22.42
N GLY A 216 11.53 -35.82 -22.19
CA GLY A 216 12.15 -34.53 -22.50
C GLY A 216 12.30 -34.16 -23.99
N ILE A 217 12.55 -32.88 -24.22
CA ILE A 217 13.04 -32.30 -25.47
C ILE A 217 14.34 -31.55 -25.14
N ASP A 218 15.46 -32.00 -25.73
CA ASP A 218 16.68 -31.19 -25.77
C ASP A 218 16.52 -30.07 -26.81
N THR A 219 16.94 -28.87 -26.45
CA THR A 219 17.42 -27.84 -27.39
C THR A 219 18.95 -27.85 -27.30
N PRO A 220 19.74 -27.47 -28.34
CA PRO A 220 19.77 -26.06 -28.77
C PRO A 220 20.22 -25.74 -30.22
N ASP A 221 20.06 -24.45 -30.52
CA ASP A 221 20.96 -23.56 -31.29
C ASP A 221 21.03 -23.52 -32.83
N ALA A 222 21.63 -22.40 -33.24
CA ALA A 222 21.62 -21.62 -34.47
C ALA A 222 22.18 -22.19 -35.80
N ALA A 223 21.99 -21.33 -36.81
CA ALA A 223 22.88 -21.04 -37.94
C ALA A 223 22.84 -21.91 -39.21
N ASP A 224 22.14 -21.40 -40.22
CA ASP A 224 22.63 -21.27 -41.61
C ASP A 224 21.76 -20.21 -42.34
N GLY A 225 22.18 -19.50 -43.39
CA GLY A 225 23.49 -19.43 -44.06
C GLY A 225 23.38 -18.53 -45.30
N THR A 226 24.31 -17.59 -45.52
CA THR A 226 24.21 -16.61 -46.63
C THR A 226 24.65 -17.21 -47.97
N GLY A 227 23.84 -17.06 -49.03
CA GLY A 227 24.15 -17.52 -50.39
C GLY A 227 23.75 -16.51 -51.49
N ASP A 228 24.68 -16.25 -52.41
CA ASP A 228 24.58 -15.29 -53.53
C ASP A 228 23.95 -15.89 -54.80
N GLY A 229 23.39 -15.04 -55.68
CA GLY A 229 22.86 -15.43 -56.99
C GLY A 229 22.00 -14.33 -57.67
N THR A 230 22.58 -13.57 -58.60
CA THR A 230 21.93 -12.42 -59.27
C THR A 230 21.41 -12.71 -60.69
N ASP A 231 20.59 -11.76 -61.19
CA ASP A 231 20.44 -11.34 -62.61
C ASP A 231 19.64 -12.19 -63.65
N ASP A 232 18.41 -11.72 -63.94
CA ASP A 232 18.02 -11.01 -65.20
C ASP A 232 16.82 -11.53 -66.06
N ALA A 233 16.17 -10.57 -66.73
CA ALA A 233 15.44 -10.59 -68.01
C ALA A 233 14.09 -11.35 -68.20
N THR A 234 12.99 -10.60 -68.01
CA THR A 234 11.83 -10.39 -68.95
C THR A 234 11.05 -11.58 -69.56
N GLY A 235 9.70 -11.54 -69.47
CA GLY A 235 8.82 -12.37 -70.33
C GLY A 235 7.31 -12.07 -70.19
N SER A 236 6.66 -11.56 -71.25
CA SER A 236 5.27 -11.08 -71.22
C SER A 236 4.20 -12.14 -71.50
N ALA A 237 3.21 -12.25 -70.59
CA ALA A 237 1.77 -12.53 -70.74
C ALA A 237 1.24 -13.66 -71.66
N SER A 238 0.38 -14.54 -71.10
CA SER A 238 -0.95 -14.86 -71.66
C SER A 238 -1.87 -15.62 -70.67
N ASP A 239 -3.12 -15.17 -70.57
CA ASP A 239 -4.39 -15.83 -70.17
C ASP A 239 -4.39 -17.18 -69.40
N GLY A 240 -5.11 -17.21 -68.29
CA GLY A 240 -5.55 -18.43 -67.60
C GLY A 240 -6.24 -18.13 -66.27
N ALA A 241 -7.57 -17.98 -66.26
CA ALA A 241 -8.34 -17.75 -65.04
C ALA A 241 -8.67 -19.07 -64.32
N ASP A 242 -8.53 -19.06 -63.00
CA ASP A 242 -9.28 -19.93 -62.08
C ASP A 242 -9.77 -19.09 -60.90
N ASP A 243 -10.90 -19.47 -60.31
CA ASP A 243 -11.74 -18.58 -59.50
C ASP A 243 -11.79 -19.04 -58.03
N THR A 244 -10.86 -18.52 -57.23
CA THR A 244 -10.88 -18.64 -55.76
C THR A 244 -10.75 -17.26 -55.12
N ALA A 245 -11.86 -16.78 -54.57
CA ALA A 245 -11.89 -15.55 -53.79
C ALA A 245 -11.07 -15.72 -52.49
N SER A 246 -9.83 -15.22 -52.50
CA SER A 246 -9.19 -14.80 -51.26
C SER A 246 -10.04 -13.68 -50.67
N PRO A 247 -10.33 -13.67 -49.35
CA PRO A 247 -10.82 -12.45 -48.72
C PRO A 247 -9.79 -11.33 -48.98
N GLU A 248 -10.29 -10.13 -49.20
CA GLU A 248 -9.48 -8.99 -49.60
C GLU A 248 -8.52 -8.63 -48.46
N GLY A 249 -7.22 -8.55 -48.77
CA GLY A 249 -6.25 -8.09 -47.79
C GLY A 249 -6.58 -6.66 -47.39
N THR A 250 -6.83 -6.42 -46.10
CA THR A 250 -7.20 -5.12 -45.55
C THR A 250 -6.23 -4.07 -46.05
N THR A 251 -6.70 -3.24 -46.99
CA THR A 251 -5.97 -2.04 -47.37
C THR A 251 -5.89 -1.19 -46.12
N ALA A 252 -4.70 -0.82 -45.68
CA ALA A 252 -4.52 0.01 -44.50
C ALA A 252 -5.35 1.30 -44.68
N ALA A 253 -6.45 1.39 -43.95
CA ALA A 253 -7.31 2.57 -43.99
C ALA A 253 -6.46 3.78 -43.58
N GLY A 254 -6.49 4.84 -44.40
CA GLY A 254 -5.98 6.13 -43.96
C GLY A 254 -6.77 6.56 -42.72
N ALA A 255 -6.11 7.17 -41.75
CA ALA A 255 -6.79 7.64 -40.55
C ALA A 255 -7.92 8.61 -40.92
N GLU A 256 -9.07 8.45 -40.27
CA GLU A 256 -10.16 9.41 -40.40
C GLU A 256 -9.80 10.68 -39.63
N ARG A 257 -9.83 11.81 -40.33
CA ARG A 257 -9.44 13.09 -39.77
C ARG A 257 -10.60 13.71 -38.99
N ILE A 258 -10.37 13.99 -37.72
CA ILE A 258 -11.31 14.62 -36.80
C ILE A 258 -10.97 16.11 -36.66
N ASP A 259 -11.87 16.97 -37.13
CA ASP A 259 -11.75 18.44 -37.07
C ASP A 259 -12.74 19.08 -36.07
N SER A 260 -13.46 18.27 -35.27
CA SER A 260 -14.44 18.69 -34.26
C SER A 260 -14.74 17.56 -33.28
N CYS A 261 -15.42 17.84 -32.16
CA CYS A 261 -15.93 16.80 -31.26
C CYS A 261 -16.73 15.72 -32.01
N THR A 262 -16.48 14.46 -31.66
CA THR A 262 -16.81 13.27 -32.44
C THR A 262 -17.02 12.07 -31.53
N VAL A 263 -18.09 11.31 -31.79
CA VAL A 263 -18.30 9.97 -31.25
C VAL A 263 -17.62 8.97 -32.19
N ILE A 264 -16.83 8.07 -31.65
CA ILE A 264 -16.10 7.02 -32.37
C ILE A 264 -16.74 5.69 -31.97
N ASP A 265 -17.74 5.26 -32.76
CA ASP A 265 -18.52 4.04 -32.55
C ASP A 265 -18.25 2.94 -33.60
N GLU A 266 -17.21 3.10 -34.44
CA GLU A 266 -16.66 2.05 -35.31
C GLU A 266 -15.15 1.83 -35.02
N PRO A 267 -14.64 0.58 -35.12
CA PRO A 267 -13.21 0.27 -35.08
C PRO A 267 -12.40 1.01 -36.16
N GLY A 268 -11.26 1.60 -35.82
CA GLY A 268 -10.52 2.39 -36.79
C GLY A 268 -9.28 3.14 -36.30
N ARG A 269 -8.74 3.97 -37.20
CA ARG A 269 -7.66 4.92 -36.90
C ARG A 269 -8.19 6.32 -37.11
N TYR A 270 -7.99 7.19 -36.13
CA TYR A 270 -8.51 8.54 -36.09
C TYR A 270 -7.37 9.52 -35.80
N GLU A 271 -7.35 10.65 -36.50
CA GLU A 271 -6.30 11.68 -36.41
C GLU A 271 -6.94 13.04 -36.12
N VAL A 272 -6.68 13.64 -34.95
CA VAL A 272 -7.14 15.00 -34.65
C VAL A 272 -6.37 15.98 -35.54
N GLY A 273 -7.10 16.73 -36.36
CA GLY A 273 -6.54 17.42 -37.52
C GLY A 273 -6.01 18.84 -37.28
N ASP A 274 -6.54 19.52 -36.27
CA ASP A 274 -6.22 20.87 -35.79
C ASP A 274 -6.72 20.97 -34.31
N ASP A 275 -6.39 22.04 -33.58
CA ASP A 275 -6.93 22.29 -32.23
C ASP A 275 -8.48 22.38 -32.21
N ILE A 276 -9.12 21.76 -31.22
CA ILE A 276 -10.58 21.76 -31.04
C ILE A 276 -10.97 22.65 -29.84
N ASP A 277 -11.77 23.68 -30.09
CA ASP A 277 -12.53 24.45 -29.08
C ASP A 277 -13.92 23.83 -28.94
N ALA A 278 -14.19 23.29 -27.76
CA ALA A 278 -15.40 22.55 -27.40
C ALA A 278 -16.11 23.19 -26.20
N SER A 279 -15.97 24.51 -26.03
CA SER A 279 -16.43 25.30 -24.88
C SER A 279 -17.96 25.33 -24.60
N GLY A 280 -18.75 24.46 -25.24
CA GLY A 280 -20.17 24.24 -24.97
C GLY A 280 -20.60 22.77 -24.93
N GLU A 281 -19.68 21.81 -25.06
CA GLU A 281 -19.97 20.37 -25.08
C GLU A 281 -19.78 19.71 -23.70
N SER A 282 -20.51 18.61 -23.43
CA SER A 282 -20.30 17.80 -22.22
C SER A 282 -19.22 16.73 -22.41
N VAL A 283 -19.11 16.14 -23.60
CA VAL A 283 -18.04 15.20 -23.98
C VAL A 283 -17.56 15.56 -25.38
N CYS A 284 -16.24 15.65 -25.61
CA CYS A 284 -15.73 15.99 -26.94
C CYS A 284 -15.32 14.80 -27.81
N LEU A 285 -14.36 13.97 -27.36
CA LEU A 285 -13.93 12.78 -28.10
C LEU A 285 -14.40 11.53 -27.33
N HIS A 286 -15.43 10.87 -27.85
CA HIS A 286 -16.09 9.76 -27.16
C HIS A 286 -15.84 8.44 -27.88
N VAL A 287 -14.88 7.65 -27.38
CA VAL A 287 -14.59 6.30 -27.88
C VAL A 287 -15.59 5.32 -27.28
N ARG A 288 -16.30 4.62 -28.17
CA ARG A 288 -17.37 3.65 -27.87
C ARG A 288 -17.17 2.30 -28.57
N ALA A 289 -16.03 2.10 -29.21
CA ALA A 289 -15.68 0.88 -29.92
C ALA A 289 -14.25 0.43 -29.57
N SER A 290 -14.04 -0.89 -29.56
CA SER A 290 -12.73 -1.53 -29.47
C SER A 290 -11.94 -1.38 -30.78
N ASP A 291 -10.66 -1.75 -30.77
CA ASP A 291 -9.75 -1.65 -31.92
C ASP A 291 -9.60 -0.21 -32.48
N VAL A 292 -9.66 0.79 -31.60
CA VAL A 292 -9.58 2.23 -31.93
C VAL A 292 -8.20 2.81 -31.61
N VAL A 293 -7.57 3.48 -32.58
CA VAL A 293 -6.37 4.30 -32.37
C VAL A 293 -6.67 5.77 -32.64
N LEU A 294 -6.77 6.57 -31.58
CA LEU A 294 -6.90 8.02 -31.61
C LEU A 294 -5.52 8.68 -31.46
N ASP A 295 -5.04 9.29 -32.55
CA ASP A 295 -3.80 10.07 -32.61
C ASP A 295 -4.13 11.57 -32.57
N GLY A 296 -3.71 12.27 -31.52
CA GLY A 296 -3.94 13.70 -31.38
C GLY A 296 -3.06 14.56 -32.29
N GLY A 297 -1.99 14.01 -32.87
CA GLY A 297 -1.05 14.75 -33.73
C GLY A 297 -0.26 15.87 -33.02
N GLY A 298 -0.39 16.01 -31.70
CA GLY A 298 0.09 17.13 -30.90
C GLY A 298 -0.92 18.28 -30.72
N ASN A 299 -2.16 18.13 -31.18
CA ASN A 299 -3.21 19.15 -31.06
C ASN A 299 -3.89 19.14 -29.66
N THR A 300 -4.64 20.21 -29.40
CA THR A 300 -5.34 20.45 -28.13
C THR A 300 -6.84 20.20 -28.26
N VAL A 301 -7.43 19.47 -27.31
CA VAL A 301 -8.89 19.38 -27.10
C VAL A 301 -9.24 20.22 -25.87
N SER A 302 -9.91 21.36 -26.09
CA SER A 302 -10.11 22.41 -25.08
C SER A 302 -11.57 22.61 -24.70
N GLY A 303 -11.86 22.58 -23.39
CA GLY A 303 -13.20 22.78 -22.83
C GLY A 303 -13.41 24.16 -22.19
N ALA A 304 -14.45 24.29 -21.37
CA ALA A 304 -14.79 25.51 -20.61
C ALA A 304 -14.85 25.35 -19.07
N GLY A 305 -14.43 24.21 -18.52
CA GLY A 305 -14.46 23.91 -17.09
C GLY A 305 -15.86 23.74 -16.53
N ALA A 306 -16.76 23.13 -17.32
CA ALA A 306 -18.13 22.85 -16.88
C ALA A 306 -18.15 21.56 -16.04
N GLU A 307 -18.81 21.60 -14.88
CA GLU A 307 -18.97 20.46 -13.97
C GLU A 307 -19.47 19.21 -14.71
N GLY A 308 -18.79 18.08 -14.53
CA GLY A 308 -19.07 16.81 -15.23
C GLY A 308 -18.62 16.73 -16.70
N SER A 309 -17.98 17.76 -17.27
CA SER A 309 -17.51 17.71 -18.66
C SER A 309 -16.19 16.93 -18.84
N VAL A 310 -16.08 16.18 -19.94
CA VAL A 310 -14.97 15.25 -20.22
C VAL A 310 -14.36 15.50 -21.60
N GLY A 311 -13.04 15.68 -21.67
CA GLY A 311 -12.35 15.94 -22.93
C GLY A 311 -12.26 14.71 -23.84
N VAL A 312 -11.76 13.60 -23.29
CA VAL A 312 -11.77 12.28 -23.93
C VAL A 312 -12.45 11.27 -23.00
N LEU A 313 -13.48 10.58 -23.50
CA LEU A 313 -14.18 9.53 -22.78
C LEU A 313 -14.01 8.19 -23.51
N VAL A 314 -13.45 7.19 -22.85
CA VAL A 314 -13.32 5.81 -23.33
C VAL A 314 -14.32 4.94 -22.56
N LEU A 315 -15.56 4.86 -23.08
CA LEU A 315 -16.67 4.15 -22.43
C LEU A 315 -17.77 3.82 -23.44
N ASN A 316 -18.19 2.56 -23.52
CA ASN A 316 -19.31 2.09 -24.34
C ASN A 316 -20.70 2.42 -23.73
N GLY A 317 -20.90 3.66 -23.29
CA GLY A 317 -22.08 4.11 -22.55
C GLY A 317 -22.17 5.62 -22.52
N THR A 318 -22.80 6.19 -21.50
CA THR A 318 -22.69 7.62 -21.17
C THR A 318 -22.50 7.80 -19.67
N LEU A 319 -21.95 8.94 -19.26
CA LEU A 319 -21.64 9.28 -17.86
C LEU A 319 -22.85 9.26 -16.90
N ASP A 320 -24.08 9.26 -17.44
CA ASP A 320 -25.33 9.33 -16.68
C ASP A 320 -26.06 7.97 -16.57
N ALA A 321 -25.55 6.90 -17.22
CA ALA A 321 -26.37 5.78 -17.66
C ALA A 321 -26.25 4.50 -16.84
N ARG A 322 -27.41 4.04 -16.34
CA ARG A 322 -27.69 2.64 -15.90
C ARG A 322 -27.73 1.64 -17.07
N GLU A 323 -27.03 1.94 -18.16
CA GLU A 323 -27.01 1.22 -19.44
C GLU A 323 -25.62 1.41 -20.07
N VAL A 324 -24.63 0.73 -19.51
CA VAL A 324 -23.30 0.56 -20.11
C VAL A 324 -23.32 -0.69 -21.01
N GLY A 325 -22.65 -0.61 -22.15
CA GLY A 325 -22.46 -1.72 -23.09
C GLY A 325 -21.11 -2.43 -22.91
N ASP A 326 -20.86 -3.45 -23.72
CA ASP A 326 -19.66 -4.31 -23.65
C ASP A 326 -18.35 -3.50 -23.44
N PRO A 327 -17.44 -3.94 -22.55
CA PRO A 327 -16.21 -3.22 -22.21
C PRO A 327 -15.28 -3.08 -23.43
N LEU A 328 -14.54 -1.98 -23.45
CA LEU A 328 -13.69 -1.62 -24.60
C LEU A 328 -12.29 -2.23 -24.48
N SER A 329 -11.68 -2.59 -25.60
CA SER A 329 -10.35 -3.20 -25.65
C SER A 329 -9.56 -2.81 -26.89
N ASN A 330 -8.23 -2.94 -26.83
CA ASN A 330 -7.31 -2.48 -27.88
C ASN A 330 -7.54 -0.99 -28.27
N VAL A 331 -7.89 -0.15 -27.30
CA VAL A 331 -8.00 1.30 -27.47
C VAL A 331 -6.64 1.95 -27.23
N THR A 332 -6.24 2.89 -28.08
CA THR A 332 -5.04 3.72 -27.89
C THR A 332 -5.41 5.20 -28.05
N VAL A 333 -5.10 6.02 -27.04
CA VAL A 333 -5.18 7.50 -27.11
C VAL A 333 -3.78 8.06 -26.92
N ARG A 334 -3.27 8.84 -27.87
CA ARG A 334 -1.89 9.32 -27.83
C ARG A 334 -1.65 10.66 -28.51
N ASN A 335 -0.52 11.30 -28.20
CA ASN A 335 -0.07 12.57 -28.79
C ASN A 335 -1.11 13.71 -28.66
N LEU A 336 -1.73 13.90 -27.49
CA LEU A 336 -2.87 14.79 -27.33
C LEU A 336 -2.74 15.66 -26.07
N ARG A 337 -3.04 16.96 -26.17
CA ARG A 337 -3.27 17.82 -24.99
C ARG A 337 -4.76 17.93 -24.71
N VAL A 338 -5.19 17.76 -23.46
CA VAL A 338 -6.60 17.80 -23.04
C VAL A 338 -6.73 18.69 -21.81
N THR A 339 -7.41 19.84 -21.98
CA THR A 339 -7.27 20.97 -21.04
C THR A 339 -8.57 21.78 -20.92
N GLY A 340 -8.83 22.37 -19.76
CA GLY A 340 -10.06 23.14 -19.52
C GLY A 340 -11.34 22.30 -19.47
N TRP A 341 -11.24 21.01 -19.16
CA TRP A 341 -12.39 20.13 -18.86
C TRP A 341 -12.59 20.01 -17.35
N ASP A 342 -13.57 19.22 -16.91
CA ASP A 342 -13.66 18.83 -15.50
C ASP A 342 -12.91 17.51 -15.26
N THR A 343 -13.13 16.51 -16.11
CA THR A 343 -12.17 15.42 -16.33
C THR A 343 -11.43 15.65 -17.66
N GLY A 344 -10.10 15.63 -17.69
CA GLY A 344 -9.33 15.67 -18.93
C GLY A 344 -9.61 14.40 -19.77
N ILE A 345 -9.17 13.25 -19.27
CA ILE A 345 -9.47 11.93 -19.85
C ILE A 345 -10.17 11.06 -18.80
N GLN A 346 -11.28 10.43 -19.18
CA GLN A 346 -11.92 9.36 -18.42
C GLN A 346 -11.92 8.05 -19.22
N ALA A 347 -11.64 6.94 -18.55
CA ALA A 347 -11.87 5.60 -19.08
C ALA A 347 -12.70 4.78 -18.09
N GLY A 348 -13.66 4.01 -18.61
CA GLY A 348 -14.58 3.20 -17.82
C GLY A 348 -15.58 4.00 -16.96
N SER A 349 -16.31 3.25 -16.13
CA SER A 349 -17.29 3.67 -15.13
C SER A 349 -17.64 2.47 -14.24
N GLY A 350 -18.16 2.68 -13.03
CA GLY A 350 -18.66 1.64 -12.08
C GLY A 350 -19.84 0.74 -12.54
N ASP A 351 -19.83 0.28 -13.79
CA ASP A 351 -20.78 -0.59 -14.51
C ASP A 351 -20.08 -1.20 -15.78
N ALA A 352 -18.73 -1.19 -15.88
CA ALA A 352 -17.98 -1.26 -17.15
C ALA A 352 -16.71 -2.16 -17.16
N THR A 353 -16.63 -3.08 -16.20
CA THR A 353 -15.45 -3.87 -15.81
C THR A 353 -14.73 -4.55 -16.98
N GLY A 354 -13.39 -4.54 -16.94
CA GLY A 354 -12.53 -5.10 -18.00
C GLY A 354 -12.30 -4.16 -19.19
N THR A 355 -12.62 -2.86 -19.07
CA THR A 355 -12.26 -1.86 -20.08
C THR A 355 -10.73 -1.65 -20.07
N SER A 356 -10.08 -1.78 -21.23
CA SER A 356 -8.62 -1.74 -21.38
C SER A 356 -8.13 -0.77 -22.47
N LEU A 357 -7.10 0.04 -22.14
CA LEU A 357 -6.54 1.05 -23.04
C LEU A 357 -5.04 1.33 -22.84
N THR A 358 -4.43 1.91 -23.88
CA THR A 358 -3.11 2.57 -23.82
C THR A 358 -3.24 4.08 -23.92
N LEU A 359 -2.76 4.81 -22.92
CA LEU A 359 -2.44 6.24 -22.99
C LEU A 359 -0.94 6.42 -23.28
N ALA A 360 -0.55 7.24 -24.25
CA ALA A 360 0.86 7.48 -24.58
C ALA A 360 1.16 8.92 -25.05
N ASN A 361 2.13 9.61 -24.45
CA ASN A 361 2.49 11.01 -24.79
C ASN A 361 1.26 11.94 -24.74
N VAL A 362 0.71 12.13 -23.53
CA VAL A 362 -0.55 12.85 -23.29
C VAL A 362 -0.34 13.94 -22.22
N ASP A 363 -0.91 15.11 -22.46
CA ASP A 363 -0.87 16.26 -21.56
C ASP A 363 -2.29 16.61 -21.09
N ALA A 364 -2.71 16.00 -19.99
CA ALA A 364 -4.03 16.16 -19.38
C ALA A 364 -4.03 17.24 -18.29
N SER A 365 -3.44 18.40 -18.59
CA SER A 365 -3.18 19.46 -17.59
C SER A 365 -4.18 20.62 -17.63
N GLY A 366 -4.48 21.21 -16.48
CA GLY A 366 -5.35 22.39 -16.34
C GLY A 366 -6.84 22.09 -16.49
N ASN A 367 -7.32 21.00 -15.89
CA ASN A 367 -8.71 20.59 -15.82
C ASN A 367 -9.26 20.83 -14.40
N THR A 368 -10.53 21.21 -14.24
CA THR A 368 -11.07 21.73 -12.97
C THR A 368 -11.17 20.70 -11.84
N ARG A 369 -11.14 19.41 -12.16
CA ARG A 369 -11.17 18.31 -11.18
C ARG A 369 -10.06 17.28 -11.41
N THR A 370 -10.08 16.49 -12.48
CA THR A 370 -9.10 15.40 -12.67
C THR A 370 -8.41 15.49 -14.03
N GLY A 371 -7.09 15.28 -14.08
CA GLY A 371 -6.36 15.11 -15.34
C GLY A 371 -6.72 13.82 -16.05
N VAL A 372 -6.39 12.67 -15.43
CA VAL A 372 -6.78 11.32 -15.90
C VAL A 372 -7.55 10.59 -14.81
N TYR A 373 -8.72 10.04 -15.14
CA TYR A 373 -9.57 9.24 -14.25
C TYR A 373 -9.85 7.86 -14.86
N PHE A 374 -9.47 6.80 -14.17
CA PHE A 374 -9.86 5.42 -14.49
C PHE A 374 -10.84 4.90 -13.42
N ASP A 375 -11.86 4.18 -13.88
CA ASP A 375 -12.98 3.68 -13.09
C ASP A 375 -13.40 2.33 -13.71
N GLU A 376 -13.20 1.19 -13.03
CA GLU A 376 -13.35 -0.15 -13.63
C GLU A 376 -12.51 -0.39 -14.91
N VAL A 377 -11.23 -0.05 -14.84
CA VAL A 377 -10.24 -0.22 -15.93
C VAL A 377 -9.21 -1.27 -15.55
N ASP A 378 -8.99 -2.24 -16.44
CA ASP A 378 -8.03 -3.35 -16.25
C ASP A 378 -7.03 -3.41 -17.41
N ASP A 379 -5.98 -4.26 -17.33
CA ASP A 379 -5.10 -4.65 -18.45
C ASP A 379 -4.47 -3.45 -19.22
N SER A 380 -4.23 -2.33 -18.52
CA SER A 380 -4.04 -1.02 -19.15
C SER A 380 -2.65 -0.42 -18.97
N THR A 381 -2.32 0.56 -19.80
CA THR A 381 -0.97 1.15 -19.80
C THR A 381 -0.96 2.66 -20.01
N VAL A 382 -0.15 3.36 -19.23
CA VAL A 382 0.02 4.81 -19.25
C VAL A 382 1.50 5.14 -19.45
N ARG A 383 1.86 5.84 -20.52
CA ARG A 383 3.26 6.22 -20.83
C ARG A 383 3.42 7.69 -21.20
N ASP A 384 4.51 8.31 -20.75
CA ASP A 384 4.86 9.70 -21.06
C ASP A 384 3.67 10.66 -20.80
N VAL A 385 3.03 10.57 -19.64
CA VAL A 385 1.81 11.35 -19.32
C VAL A 385 2.13 12.48 -18.35
N THR A 386 1.63 13.68 -18.67
CA THR A 386 1.63 14.84 -17.78
C THR A 386 0.20 15.15 -17.35
N ALA A 387 -0.04 15.25 -16.04
CA ALA A 387 -1.32 15.61 -15.44
C ALA A 387 -1.09 16.65 -14.35
N SER A 388 -0.96 17.91 -14.75
CA SER A 388 -0.59 19.04 -13.87
C SER A 388 -1.65 20.15 -13.83
N ASP A 389 -1.55 21.08 -12.88
CA ASP A 389 -2.52 22.19 -12.71
C ASP A 389 -4.00 21.75 -12.53
N ASN A 390 -4.27 20.50 -12.13
CA ASN A 390 -5.63 19.98 -11.88
C ASN A 390 -5.97 20.05 -10.37
N ARG A 391 -7.14 19.53 -9.95
CA ARG A 391 -7.38 19.24 -8.51
C ARG A 391 -6.78 17.90 -8.12
N PHE A 392 -6.93 16.87 -8.95
CA PHE A 392 -6.19 15.60 -8.88
C PHE A 392 -5.45 15.38 -10.20
N GLY A 393 -4.18 14.96 -10.17
CA GLY A 393 -3.45 14.64 -11.40
C GLY A 393 -4.01 13.39 -12.06
N VAL A 394 -3.76 12.23 -11.44
CA VAL A 394 -4.30 10.92 -11.82
C VAL A 394 -5.10 10.35 -10.66
N LEU A 395 -6.29 9.82 -10.96
CA LEU A 395 -7.17 9.10 -10.03
C LEU A 395 -7.49 7.72 -10.63
N LEU A 396 -7.23 6.64 -9.91
CA LEU A 396 -7.68 5.29 -10.25
C LEU A 396 -8.63 4.77 -9.15
N ARG A 397 -9.71 4.09 -9.54
CA ARG A 397 -10.66 3.41 -8.64
C ARG A 397 -11.12 2.09 -9.26
N GLU A 398 -11.24 1.03 -8.45
CA GLU A 398 -11.77 -0.28 -8.86
C GLU A 398 -11.02 -0.78 -10.12
N THR A 399 -9.68 -0.79 -10.08
CA THR A 399 -8.80 -0.73 -11.26
C THR A 399 -7.56 -1.61 -11.06
N TYR A 400 -7.31 -2.59 -11.95
CA TYR A 400 -6.26 -3.60 -11.78
C TYR A 400 -5.27 -3.67 -12.97
N ASP A 401 -4.14 -4.36 -12.77
CA ASP A 401 -3.14 -4.68 -13.82
C ASP A 401 -2.61 -3.44 -14.61
N ILE A 402 -2.45 -2.30 -13.93
CA ILE A 402 -2.04 -1.05 -14.58
C ILE A 402 -0.52 -0.91 -14.62
N ALA A 403 0.05 -0.76 -15.82
CA ALA A 403 1.44 -0.38 -16.02
C ALA A 403 1.58 1.13 -16.31
N VAL A 404 2.19 1.90 -15.41
CA VAL A 404 2.50 3.32 -15.58
C VAL A 404 4.02 3.52 -15.68
N ASP A 405 4.49 4.23 -16.70
CA ASP A 405 5.91 4.48 -16.95
C ASP A 405 6.12 5.93 -17.45
N GLY A 406 6.80 6.76 -16.65
CA GLY A 406 7.01 8.18 -16.97
C GLY A 406 5.75 9.03 -16.75
N LEU A 407 5.35 9.20 -15.49
CA LEU A 407 4.19 10.01 -15.09
C LEU A 407 4.63 11.29 -14.37
N VAL A 408 4.30 12.46 -14.92
CA VAL A 408 4.46 13.75 -14.26
C VAL A 408 3.12 14.22 -13.70
N ALA A 409 2.98 14.21 -12.38
CA ALA A 409 1.81 14.72 -11.67
C ALA A 409 2.24 15.87 -10.75
N ALA A 410 2.13 17.11 -11.25
CA ALA A 410 2.71 18.28 -10.59
C ALA A 410 1.75 19.46 -10.41
N ASP A 411 1.99 20.26 -9.37
CA ASP A 411 1.23 21.49 -9.09
C ASP A 411 -0.31 21.28 -8.99
N ASN A 412 -0.77 20.05 -8.68
CA ASN A 412 -2.19 19.75 -8.52
C ASN A 412 -2.69 20.19 -7.13
N ALA A 413 -3.90 20.74 -7.03
CA ALA A 413 -4.42 21.31 -5.79
C ALA A 413 -4.83 20.28 -4.71
N ARG A 414 -4.60 18.97 -4.94
CA ARG A 414 -4.71 17.85 -3.98
C ARG A 414 -3.64 16.80 -4.27
N HIS A 415 -4.02 15.54 -4.52
CA HIS A 415 -3.08 14.47 -4.83
C HIS A 415 -2.53 14.57 -6.26
N GLY A 416 -1.24 14.27 -6.44
CA GLY A 416 -0.65 14.07 -7.76
C GLY A 416 -1.13 12.74 -8.36
N LEU A 417 -0.87 11.64 -7.66
CA LEU A 417 -1.40 10.32 -7.96
C LEU A 417 -2.27 9.84 -6.79
N TYR A 418 -3.48 9.39 -7.07
CA TYR A 418 -4.40 8.82 -6.07
C TYR A 418 -4.93 7.46 -6.54
N LEU A 419 -4.57 6.41 -5.81
CA LEU A 419 -5.16 5.07 -5.92
C LEU A 419 -6.19 4.95 -4.80
N ALA A 420 -7.45 4.69 -5.15
CA ALA A 420 -8.58 4.90 -4.25
C ALA A 420 -9.65 3.81 -4.41
N GLN A 421 -9.79 2.92 -3.43
CA GLN A 421 -10.74 1.81 -3.40
C GLN A 421 -10.47 0.74 -4.48
N ASN A 422 -10.14 -0.48 -4.05
CA ASN A 422 -10.00 -1.69 -4.87
C ASN A 422 -9.05 -1.47 -6.06
N VAL A 423 -7.77 -1.17 -5.78
CA VAL A 423 -6.74 -0.96 -6.82
C VAL A 423 -5.59 -1.96 -6.61
N GLY A 424 -5.43 -2.90 -7.53
CA GLY A 424 -4.53 -4.04 -7.36
C GLY A 424 -3.48 -4.23 -8.46
N ASP A 425 -2.47 -5.07 -8.15
CA ASP A 425 -1.51 -5.70 -9.08
C ASP A 425 -0.80 -4.74 -10.06
N SER A 426 -0.72 -3.46 -9.70
CA SER A 426 -0.28 -2.39 -10.60
C SER A 426 1.18 -1.98 -10.37
N THR A 427 1.83 -1.41 -11.38
CA THR A 427 3.24 -0.98 -11.32
C THR A 427 3.39 0.44 -11.86
N PHE A 428 4.05 1.29 -11.08
CA PHE A 428 4.28 2.70 -11.37
C PHE A 428 5.79 3.02 -11.34
N THR A 429 6.40 3.22 -12.51
CA THR A 429 7.82 3.59 -12.69
C THR A 429 7.99 5.03 -13.18
N ASP A 430 9.08 5.69 -12.77
CA ASP A 430 9.40 7.08 -13.10
C ASP A 430 8.21 8.04 -12.85
N VAL A 431 7.63 7.95 -11.65
CA VAL A 431 6.59 8.89 -11.20
C VAL A 431 7.27 10.11 -10.59
N ARG A 432 6.94 11.29 -11.12
CA ARG A 432 7.32 12.59 -10.58
C ARG A 432 6.09 13.28 -9.97
N ALA A 433 5.88 13.06 -8.68
CA ALA A 433 4.78 13.66 -7.90
C ALA A 433 5.28 14.87 -7.11
N VAL A 434 5.17 16.08 -7.68
CA VAL A 434 5.86 17.27 -7.14
C VAL A 434 4.96 18.50 -6.98
N GLY A 435 5.04 19.18 -5.83
CA GLY A 435 4.37 20.46 -5.59
C GLY A 435 2.84 20.36 -5.48
N ASN A 436 2.30 19.18 -5.18
CA ASN A 436 0.86 18.96 -5.08
C ASN A 436 0.36 19.21 -3.65
N GLY A 437 -0.89 19.68 -3.51
CA GLY A 437 -1.64 19.60 -2.24
C GLY A 437 -2.47 20.83 -1.86
N ASP A 438 -3.16 20.66 -0.72
CA ASP A 438 -3.92 21.69 0.00
C ASP A 438 -3.61 21.70 1.52
N GLY A 439 -2.50 21.07 1.92
CA GLY A 439 -2.07 20.88 3.32
C GLY A 439 -2.53 19.56 3.94
N GLU A 440 -3.63 18.98 3.46
CA GLU A 440 -4.17 17.69 3.90
C GLU A 440 -3.91 16.56 2.89
N SER A 441 -3.60 16.93 1.64
CA SER A 441 -3.35 15.99 0.54
C SER A 441 -1.89 15.58 0.41
N ALA A 442 -1.62 14.26 0.33
CA ALA A 442 -0.30 13.72 0.01
C ALA A 442 0.04 13.79 -1.49
N GLY A 443 1.33 13.80 -1.84
CA GLY A 443 1.82 13.79 -3.23
C GLY A 443 1.40 12.54 -4.01
N ILE A 444 1.58 11.36 -3.39
CA ILE A 444 0.94 10.10 -3.79
C ILE A 444 0.09 9.60 -2.62
N ARG A 445 -1.15 9.17 -2.87
CA ARG A 445 -2.00 8.49 -1.88
C ARG A 445 -2.44 7.12 -2.42
N LEU A 446 -2.29 6.09 -1.59
CA LEU A 446 -3.01 4.82 -1.68
C LEU A 446 -4.03 4.82 -0.55
N SER A 447 -5.28 4.44 -0.83
CA SER A 447 -6.35 4.46 0.17
C SER A 447 -7.40 3.41 -0.09
N THR A 448 -7.67 2.59 0.94
CA THR A 448 -8.75 1.61 1.01
C THR A 448 -8.59 0.50 -0.01
N ASP A 449 -8.26 -0.70 0.47
CA ASP A 449 -8.20 -1.94 -0.34
C ASP A 449 -7.33 -1.74 -1.61
N VAL A 450 -6.18 -1.07 -1.44
CA VAL A 450 -5.12 -0.98 -2.45
C VAL A 450 -4.07 -2.03 -2.16
N GLU A 451 -3.82 -2.90 -3.12
CA GLU A 451 -3.09 -4.16 -2.94
C GLU A 451 -2.00 -4.40 -3.98
N ASN A 452 -0.98 -5.19 -3.59
CA ASN A 452 0.07 -5.75 -4.46
C ASN A 452 0.79 -4.75 -5.39
N THR A 453 0.66 -3.45 -5.15
CA THR A 453 1.06 -2.40 -6.07
C THR A 453 2.49 -1.92 -5.81
N VAL A 454 3.25 -1.72 -6.88
CA VAL A 454 4.65 -1.30 -6.82
C VAL A 454 4.80 0.15 -7.28
N ILE A 455 5.35 1.01 -6.42
CA ILE A 455 5.88 2.33 -6.80
C ILE A 455 7.41 2.23 -6.80
N ALA A 456 8.03 2.54 -7.94
CA ALA A 456 9.44 2.27 -8.18
C ALA A 456 10.15 3.44 -8.88
N ASP A 457 11.45 3.59 -8.62
CA ASP A 457 12.35 4.44 -9.39
C ASP A 457 11.85 5.92 -9.51
N SER A 458 11.17 6.42 -8.47
CA SER A 458 10.32 7.62 -8.52
C SER A 458 10.84 8.80 -7.67
N VAL A 459 10.25 9.98 -7.85
CA VAL A 459 10.57 11.22 -7.11
C VAL A 459 9.30 11.90 -6.59
N VAL A 460 9.20 12.06 -5.26
CA VAL A 460 8.02 12.62 -4.58
C VAL A 460 8.46 13.79 -3.68
N ALA A 461 8.25 15.03 -4.13
CA ALA A 461 8.93 16.19 -3.53
C ALA A 461 8.11 17.48 -3.47
N ASP A 462 8.47 18.39 -2.55
CA ASP A 462 7.87 19.72 -2.39
C ASP A 462 6.33 19.72 -2.21
N ASN A 463 5.69 18.60 -1.83
CA ASN A 463 4.23 18.52 -1.69
C ASN A 463 3.77 19.16 -0.36
N ASP A 464 2.56 19.73 -0.36
CA ASP A 464 2.01 20.53 0.75
C ASP A 464 1.56 19.68 1.96
N GLY A 465 1.45 18.35 1.79
CA GLY A 465 1.18 17.36 2.83
C GLY A 465 2.25 16.25 2.89
N PRO A 466 1.89 15.00 3.21
CA PRO A 466 2.83 13.89 3.17
C PRO A 466 3.41 13.65 1.76
N GLY A 467 4.58 13.02 1.68
CA GLY A 467 5.13 12.55 0.40
C GLY A 467 4.26 11.43 -0.17
N ILE A 468 4.32 10.26 0.47
CA ILE A 468 3.45 9.11 0.17
C ILE A 468 2.59 8.81 1.40
N ALA A 469 1.29 8.66 1.20
CA ALA A 469 0.34 8.19 2.22
C ALA A 469 -0.21 6.81 1.85
N LEU A 470 -0.17 5.88 2.81
CA LEU A 470 -0.75 4.55 2.80
C LEU A 470 -1.87 4.53 3.85
N SER A 471 -3.11 4.25 3.45
CA SER A 471 -4.29 4.29 4.32
C SER A 471 -5.15 3.06 4.06
N ASP A 472 -5.20 2.11 4.99
CA ASP A 472 -6.05 0.92 4.84
C ASP A 472 -5.64 0.12 3.57
N THR A 473 -4.37 -0.28 3.52
CA THR A 473 -3.66 -0.83 2.35
C THR A 473 -2.91 -2.11 2.70
N TYR A 474 -2.59 -2.97 1.71
CA TYR A 474 -1.81 -4.16 2.01
C TYR A 474 -0.87 -4.67 0.90
N GLN A 475 0.25 -5.26 1.33
CA GLN A 475 1.25 -5.96 0.50
C GLN A 475 1.96 -5.14 -0.60
N ASN A 476 1.71 -3.83 -0.69
CA ASN A 476 2.31 -2.90 -1.63
C ASN A 476 3.82 -2.71 -1.38
N THR A 477 4.54 -2.18 -2.36
CA THR A 477 5.99 -1.93 -2.22
C THR A 477 6.39 -0.59 -2.84
N VAL A 478 6.83 0.35 -2.01
CA VAL A 478 7.53 1.58 -2.44
C VAL A 478 9.02 1.27 -2.44
N ARG A 479 9.66 1.27 -3.61
CA ARG A 479 11.10 0.96 -3.73
C ARG A 479 11.90 1.95 -4.57
N ASP A 480 13.21 1.99 -4.32
CA ASP A 480 14.22 2.71 -5.14
C ASP A 480 13.87 4.19 -5.42
N THR A 481 13.08 4.78 -4.53
CA THR A 481 12.38 6.06 -4.70
C THR A 481 12.98 7.14 -3.79
N THR A 482 12.93 8.40 -4.22
CA THR A 482 13.38 9.55 -3.40
C THR A 482 12.19 10.40 -2.98
N ILE A 483 12.01 10.57 -1.66
CA ILE A 483 10.91 11.33 -1.06
C ILE A 483 11.48 12.46 -0.22
N GLU A 484 11.31 13.70 -0.68
CA GLU A 484 12.13 14.81 -0.21
C GLU A 484 11.42 16.15 -0.05
N ASP A 485 11.78 16.88 1.01
CA ASP A 485 11.40 18.26 1.27
C ASP A 485 9.86 18.53 1.29
N ASN A 486 9.04 17.50 1.54
CA ASN A 486 7.59 17.61 1.68
C ASN A 486 7.17 18.25 3.03
N ALA A 487 6.02 18.92 3.06
CA ALA A 487 5.56 19.72 4.21
C ALA A 487 4.81 18.93 5.30
N GLY A 488 4.59 17.63 5.08
CA GLY A 488 4.30 16.62 6.11
C GLY A 488 5.27 15.43 6.02
N PRO A 489 4.97 14.30 6.68
CA PRO A 489 5.87 13.14 6.72
C PRO A 489 6.26 12.59 5.33
N GLY A 490 7.47 12.08 5.20
CA GLY A 490 7.94 11.47 3.94
C GLY A 490 7.07 10.28 3.54
N VAL A 491 6.96 9.29 4.43
CA VAL A 491 5.96 8.21 4.34
C VAL A 491 5.03 8.29 5.55
N LEU A 492 3.72 8.25 5.31
CA LEU A 492 2.68 8.16 6.34
C LEU A 492 1.86 6.88 6.14
N GLY A 493 1.88 5.97 7.12
CA GLY A 493 1.01 4.80 7.18
C GLY A 493 -0.10 4.96 8.21
N SER A 494 -1.33 4.63 7.83
CA SER A 494 -2.50 4.49 8.70
C SER A 494 -3.19 3.17 8.36
N PHE A 495 -2.98 2.13 9.18
CA PHE A 495 -3.41 0.75 8.88
C PHE A 495 -2.89 0.17 7.54
N PRO A 496 -1.60 0.32 7.16
CA PRO A 496 -0.97 -0.59 6.21
C PRO A 496 -0.89 -2.01 6.80
N SER A 497 -0.73 -3.02 5.95
CA SER A 497 -0.52 -4.41 6.37
C SER A 497 0.40 -5.14 5.39
N ASP A 498 1.54 -5.67 5.85
CA ASP A 498 2.59 -6.24 4.99
C ASP A 498 3.16 -5.29 3.90
N ASP A 499 2.83 -4.00 3.93
CA ASP A 499 3.37 -3.00 3.01
C ASP A 499 4.88 -2.80 3.25
N ARG A 500 5.64 -2.50 2.20
CA ARG A 500 7.11 -2.43 2.21
C ARG A 500 7.68 -1.12 1.66
N VAL A 501 8.75 -0.65 2.30
CA VAL A 501 9.55 0.51 1.90
C VAL A 501 11.01 0.05 1.73
N GLU A 502 11.51 0.02 0.49
CA GLU A 502 12.77 -0.66 0.13
C GLU A 502 13.76 0.26 -0.61
N ASN A 503 15.00 0.40 -0.12
CA ASN A 503 16.04 1.27 -0.71
C ASN A 503 15.66 2.77 -0.84
N VAL A 504 14.55 3.20 -0.23
CA VAL A 504 14.00 4.56 -0.36
C VAL A 504 14.88 5.58 0.36
N THR A 505 15.06 6.76 -0.22
CA THR A 505 15.71 7.92 0.43
C THR A 505 14.66 8.89 0.93
N LEU A 506 14.64 9.15 2.24
CA LEU A 506 13.73 10.06 2.93
C LEU A 506 14.54 11.24 3.50
N ARG A 507 14.37 12.46 2.99
CA ARG A 507 15.17 13.62 3.45
C ARG A 507 14.39 14.93 3.52
N GLY A 508 14.55 15.69 4.60
CA GLY A 508 14.03 17.06 4.70
C GLY A 508 12.50 17.18 4.80
N ASN A 509 11.78 16.05 4.82
CA ASN A 509 10.34 16.02 5.05
C ASN A 509 10.04 16.51 6.48
N ALA A 510 8.94 17.23 6.66
CA ALA A 510 8.51 17.76 7.94
C ALA A 510 7.81 16.71 8.83
N ASP A 511 7.65 17.03 10.11
CA ASP A 511 7.13 16.18 11.20
C ASP A 511 7.91 14.88 11.48
N SER A 512 8.16 14.03 10.47
CA SER A 512 9.13 12.93 10.52
C SER A 512 9.50 12.43 9.11
N GLN A 513 10.57 11.65 8.98
CA GLN A 513 10.86 10.99 7.69
C GLN A 513 9.86 9.86 7.39
N LEU A 514 9.55 9.05 8.40
CA LEU A 514 8.52 8.01 8.34
C LEU A 514 7.60 8.14 9.55
N ARG A 515 6.29 7.94 9.35
CA ARG A 515 5.27 7.89 10.40
C ARG A 515 4.34 6.70 10.14
N LEU A 516 4.02 5.97 11.20
CA LEU A 516 2.98 4.96 11.25
C LEU A 516 2.03 5.35 12.40
N GLU A 517 0.72 5.38 12.15
CA GLU A 517 -0.29 5.71 13.17
C GLU A 517 -0.90 4.44 13.80
N SER A 518 -0.99 3.38 13.01
CA SER A 518 -1.45 2.02 13.33
C SER A 518 -1.11 1.11 12.13
N GLY A 519 -1.22 -0.22 12.25
CA GLY A 519 -0.93 -1.19 11.19
C GLY A 519 0.48 -1.77 11.26
N ASP A 520 0.92 -2.43 10.19
CA ASP A 520 2.24 -3.05 10.01
C ASP A 520 2.93 -2.53 8.73
N LEU A 521 4.13 -1.96 8.88
CA LEU A 521 4.94 -1.43 7.78
C LEU A 521 6.39 -1.91 7.87
N GLY A 522 6.88 -2.55 6.81
CA GLY A 522 8.24 -3.05 6.70
C GLY A 522 9.22 -2.06 6.07
N ALA A 523 10.41 -1.88 6.66
CA ALA A 523 11.44 -0.97 6.15
C ALA A 523 12.80 -1.67 5.96
N THR A 524 13.32 -1.67 4.72
CA THR A 524 14.63 -2.26 4.34
C THR A 524 15.46 -1.29 3.50
N GLY A 525 16.74 -1.08 3.84
CA GLY A 525 17.63 -0.17 3.11
C GLY A 525 17.24 1.32 3.13
N VAL A 526 16.24 1.71 3.92
CA VAL A 526 15.67 3.07 3.93
C VAL A 526 16.68 4.06 4.49
N THR A 527 17.11 5.01 3.67
CA THR A 527 18.11 6.02 4.05
C THR A 527 17.44 7.30 4.51
N LEU A 528 17.72 7.70 5.76
CA LEU A 528 17.18 8.88 6.40
C LEU A 528 18.19 10.04 6.36
N GLY A 529 17.70 11.20 5.90
CA GLY A 529 18.45 12.45 5.84
C GLY A 529 19.74 12.33 5.04
N GLY A 530 20.87 12.49 5.73
CA GLY A 530 22.20 12.54 5.12
C GLY A 530 23.13 11.37 5.47
N GLY A 531 22.66 10.30 6.14
CA GLY A 531 23.56 9.20 6.52
C GLY A 531 23.12 8.24 7.63
N VAL A 532 21.84 8.13 7.96
CA VAL A 532 21.30 7.01 8.77
C VAL A 532 20.57 6.06 7.83
N THR A 533 20.65 4.75 8.04
CA THR A 533 19.97 3.73 7.22
C THR A 533 19.27 2.71 8.10
N LEU A 534 18.00 2.42 7.84
CA LEU A 534 17.21 1.34 8.46
C LEU A 534 17.28 0.07 7.60
N GLY A 535 17.17 -1.10 8.23
CA GLY A 535 17.30 -2.40 7.55
C GLY A 535 18.67 -2.59 6.89
N ALA A 536 19.73 -2.07 7.51
CA ALA A 536 21.06 -1.90 6.88
C ALA A 536 21.81 -3.21 6.56
N ASP A 537 21.31 -4.35 7.03
CA ASP A 537 21.85 -5.70 6.82
C ASP A 537 21.06 -6.53 5.77
N GLY A 538 20.08 -5.92 5.07
CA GLY A 538 19.49 -6.49 3.85
C GLY A 538 18.63 -7.74 4.03
N GLY A 539 17.99 -7.90 5.19
CA GLY A 539 17.12 -9.05 5.48
C GLY A 539 16.32 -8.99 6.79
N VAL A 540 16.61 -8.02 7.67
CA VAL A 540 15.74 -7.66 8.79
C VAL A 540 15.00 -6.38 8.41
N SER A 541 13.76 -6.56 7.92
CA SER A 541 12.77 -5.50 7.92
C SER A 541 12.59 -5.02 9.36
N ALA A 542 12.59 -3.70 9.60
CA ALA A 542 12.10 -3.18 10.87
C ALA A 542 10.56 -3.27 10.87
N PRO A 543 9.93 -4.10 11.72
CA PRO A 543 8.48 -4.23 11.76
C PRO A 543 7.94 -3.13 12.67
N PHE A 544 7.54 -2.01 12.07
CA PHE A 544 6.73 -1.02 12.79
C PHE A 544 5.30 -1.55 12.80
N GLY A 545 4.80 -1.96 13.96
CA GLY A 545 3.60 -2.79 14.06
C GLY A 545 2.71 -2.47 15.27
N GLY A 546 1.40 -2.43 15.04
CA GLY A 546 0.32 -2.39 16.04
C GLY A 546 0.14 -1.10 16.86
N ASP A 547 1.20 -0.31 17.05
CA ASP A 547 1.22 0.94 17.82
C ASP A 547 1.81 2.08 16.98
N ALA A 548 1.45 3.33 17.29
CA ALA A 548 1.96 4.49 16.57
C ALA A 548 3.48 4.68 16.75
N VAL A 549 4.20 4.85 15.64
CA VAL A 549 5.66 5.09 15.60
C VAL A 549 5.99 6.28 14.68
N ALA A 550 6.92 7.13 15.09
CA ALA A 550 7.52 8.14 14.22
C ALA A 550 9.04 7.95 14.19
N VAL A 551 9.64 8.01 12.99
CA VAL A 551 11.08 7.84 12.76
C VAL A 551 11.65 9.03 12.00
N ASP A 552 12.68 9.65 12.56
CA ASP A 552 13.34 10.83 12.00
C ASP A 552 14.83 10.87 12.36
N THR A 553 15.53 11.93 11.97
CA THR A 553 16.93 12.17 12.33
C THR A 553 17.13 13.53 12.98
N VAL A 554 17.85 13.56 14.11
CA VAL A 554 18.18 14.80 14.83
C VAL A 554 19.65 15.19 14.62
N GLY A 555 19.91 16.49 14.45
CA GLY A 555 21.25 17.03 14.29
C GLY A 555 22.11 16.86 15.54
N THR A 556 23.43 16.74 15.36
CA THR A 556 24.37 16.54 16.48
C THR A 556 24.50 17.73 17.43
N ASP A 557 24.21 18.95 16.96
CA ASP A 557 24.12 20.16 17.79
C ASP A 557 22.86 20.18 18.69
N ASP A 558 21.85 19.36 18.39
CA ASP A 558 20.53 19.32 19.06
C ASP A 558 20.34 18.07 19.95
N LEU A 559 21.43 17.35 20.27
CA LEU A 559 21.39 16.14 21.10
C LEU A 559 20.92 16.40 22.54
N PRO A 560 20.22 15.44 23.18
CA PRO A 560 19.68 15.62 24.52
C PRO A 560 20.75 15.50 25.64
N GLY A 561 20.83 16.52 26.49
CA GLY A 561 21.72 16.56 27.65
C GLY A 561 23.19 16.68 27.28
N ASP A 562 24.07 16.23 28.18
CA ASP A 562 25.52 16.14 27.92
C ASP A 562 25.85 14.69 27.49
N PRO A 563 26.19 14.41 26.20
CA PRO A 563 26.57 13.07 25.76
C PRO A 563 27.95 12.65 26.30
N PRO A 564 28.19 11.35 26.57
CA PRO A 564 29.44 10.86 27.17
C PRO A 564 30.64 10.80 26.21
N GLY A 565 30.48 11.29 24.98
CA GLY A 565 31.51 11.27 23.93
C GLY A 565 31.19 12.27 22.82
N THR A 566 32.10 12.43 21.87
CA THR A 566 31.89 13.34 20.72
C THR A 566 31.17 12.60 19.59
N PRO A 567 30.10 13.15 18.99
CA PRO A 567 29.41 12.49 17.88
C PRO A 567 30.33 12.09 16.72
N ALA A 568 30.18 10.86 16.25
CA ALA A 568 30.99 10.23 15.21
C ALA A 568 30.33 10.22 13.82
N ALA A 569 29.06 10.65 13.75
CA ALA A 569 28.26 10.74 12.53
C ALA A 569 27.41 12.03 12.54
N ARG A 570 26.95 12.42 11.35
CA ARG A 570 26.29 13.70 11.02
C ARG A 570 24.99 13.96 11.76
N ALA A 571 24.29 12.90 12.13
CA ALA A 571 22.96 12.93 12.74
C ALA A 571 22.75 11.66 13.58
N ALA A 572 21.83 11.75 14.53
CA ALA A 572 21.35 10.63 15.31
C ALA A 572 20.00 10.12 14.77
N LEU A 573 19.72 8.84 14.94
CA LEU A 573 18.39 8.28 14.76
C LEU A 573 17.54 8.71 15.94
N THR A 574 16.30 9.14 15.70
CA THR A 574 15.29 9.30 16.75
C THR A 574 14.04 8.52 16.37
N THR A 575 13.47 7.81 17.35
CA THR A 575 12.13 7.23 17.19
C THR A 575 11.25 7.51 18.41
N ASP A 576 10.02 7.92 18.15
CA ASP A 576 8.93 7.98 19.13
C ASP A 576 7.96 6.81 18.89
N GLY A 577 7.26 6.35 19.91
CA GLY A 577 6.54 5.07 19.92
C GLY A 577 7.31 3.93 20.62
N PRO A 578 6.80 2.69 20.58
CA PRO A 578 7.42 1.54 21.25
C PRO A 578 8.78 1.14 20.64
N PRO A 579 9.67 0.52 21.43
CA PRO A 579 10.94 0.00 20.93
C PRO A 579 10.70 -1.27 20.09
N VAL A 580 11.15 -1.25 18.84
CA VAL A 580 11.22 -2.39 17.93
C VAL A 580 12.68 -2.77 17.68
N GLU A 581 12.95 -4.00 17.24
CA GLU A 581 14.29 -4.39 16.82
C GLU A 581 14.56 -3.96 15.38
N ALA A 582 15.66 -3.24 15.15
CA ALA A 582 16.04 -2.75 13.83
C ALA A 582 17.54 -2.89 13.57
N ALA A 583 17.90 -3.33 12.36
CA ALA A 583 19.26 -3.22 11.84
C ALA A 583 19.51 -1.77 11.38
N VAL A 584 20.44 -1.06 12.03
CA VAL A 584 20.74 0.35 11.76
C VAL A 584 22.16 0.55 11.27
N GLY A 585 22.32 1.40 10.27
CA GLY A 585 23.60 1.85 9.72
C GLY A 585 23.80 3.35 9.96
N PHE A 586 24.94 3.75 10.51
CA PHE A 586 25.35 5.15 10.65
C PHE A 586 26.59 5.42 9.80
N ARG A 587 26.47 6.32 8.84
CA ARG A 587 27.63 6.79 8.06
C ARG A 587 28.49 7.71 8.94
N LEU A 588 29.67 7.23 9.27
CA LEU A 588 30.66 7.95 10.06
C LEU A 588 31.27 9.10 9.26
N ASP A 589 31.81 10.09 9.96
CA ASP A 589 32.56 11.19 9.34
C ASP A 589 34.03 10.80 9.08
N ASP A 590 34.58 11.25 7.94
CA ASP A 590 35.86 10.79 7.36
C ASP A 590 37.12 10.96 8.25
N ALA A 591 36.99 11.55 9.43
CA ALA A 591 38.06 11.84 10.38
C ALA A 591 38.04 10.96 11.65
N VAL A 592 37.06 10.07 11.79
CA VAL A 592 36.86 9.22 12.98
C VAL A 592 37.67 7.92 12.90
N ASP A 593 38.26 7.51 14.02
CA ASP A 593 38.85 6.17 14.16
C ASP A 593 37.75 5.16 14.51
N ALA A 594 37.50 4.21 13.61
CA ALA A 594 36.43 3.22 13.72
C ALA A 594 36.52 2.36 14.99
N ASP A 595 37.74 2.04 15.44
CA ASP A 595 38.00 1.22 16.63
C ASP A 595 37.67 1.97 17.95
N ALA A 596 37.39 3.28 17.89
CA ALA A 596 37.07 4.14 19.04
C ALA A 596 35.61 4.61 19.07
N VAL A 597 34.74 4.09 18.19
CA VAL A 597 33.31 4.42 18.14
C VAL A 597 32.50 3.44 18.97
N GLU A 598 31.68 3.97 19.87
CA GLU A 598 30.66 3.22 20.59
C GLU A 598 29.27 3.75 20.26
N LEU A 599 28.26 2.90 20.24
CA LEU A 599 26.88 3.30 19.97
C LEU A 599 26.15 3.58 21.28
N TRP A 600 25.46 4.72 21.38
CA TRP A 600 24.83 5.21 22.60
C TRP A 600 23.37 5.61 22.37
N ARG A 601 22.54 5.43 23.39
CA ARG A 601 21.10 5.74 23.40
C ARG A 601 20.75 6.65 24.59
N TYR A 602 19.85 7.60 24.35
CA TYR A 602 19.25 8.44 25.38
C TYR A 602 17.75 8.14 25.52
N ASP A 603 17.33 7.70 26.71
CA ASP A 603 15.94 7.46 27.09
C ASP A 603 15.56 8.13 28.43
N GLY A 604 16.24 9.23 28.75
CA GLY A 604 16.19 9.92 30.04
C GLY A 604 17.53 9.88 30.79
N GLY A 605 18.44 9.02 30.35
CA GLY A 605 19.88 9.07 30.61
C GLY A 605 20.64 8.46 29.44
N TRP A 606 21.95 8.72 29.33
CA TRP A 606 22.80 8.11 28.31
C TRP A 606 23.23 6.69 28.73
N SER A 607 23.05 5.73 27.83
CA SER A 607 23.46 4.32 28.00
C SER A 607 24.08 3.75 26.72
N ARG A 608 25.03 2.83 26.86
CA ARG A 608 25.75 2.19 25.75
C ARG A 608 24.89 1.06 25.18
N VAL A 609 24.73 1.01 23.85
CA VAL A 609 23.86 0.06 23.15
C VAL A 609 24.66 -0.76 22.15
N ALA A 610 24.84 -2.05 22.48
CA ALA A 610 25.61 -3.03 21.72
C ALA A 610 27.10 -2.66 21.50
N ASP A 611 27.81 -3.55 20.80
CA ASP A 611 29.07 -3.27 20.12
C ASP A 611 28.75 -3.34 18.62
N GLY A 612 28.80 -2.21 17.92
CA GLY A 612 28.54 -2.15 16.47
C GLY A 612 29.80 -2.48 15.65
N THR A 613 29.62 -2.96 14.42
CA THR A 613 30.72 -3.26 13.50
C THR A 613 30.91 -2.11 12.53
N ALA A 614 32.08 -1.48 12.52
CA ALA A 614 32.40 -0.35 11.63
C ALA A 614 33.21 -0.80 10.41
N GLU A 615 32.59 -0.83 9.23
CA GLU A 615 33.20 -1.25 7.97
C GLU A 615 32.88 -0.24 6.84
N ASP A 616 33.87 0.05 5.99
CA ASP A 616 33.80 1.01 4.88
C ASP A 616 33.19 2.39 5.22
N GLY A 617 33.42 2.87 6.45
CA GLY A 617 32.91 4.15 6.96
C GLY A 617 31.46 4.13 7.42
N VAL A 618 30.88 2.94 7.62
CA VAL A 618 29.52 2.76 8.16
C VAL A 618 29.58 1.86 9.40
N LEU A 619 29.12 2.38 10.54
CA LEU A 619 28.86 1.57 11.73
C LEU A 619 27.50 0.88 11.58
N ARG A 620 27.47 -0.45 11.63
CA ARG A 620 26.23 -1.25 11.64
C ARG A 620 26.00 -1.89 13.01
N ALA A 621 24.75 -1.91 13.46
CA ALA A 621 24.34 -2.61 14.66
C ALA A 621 22.87 -3.02 14.59
N THR A 622 22.50 -4.10 15.26
CA THR A 622 21.10 -4.36 15.61
C THR A 622 20.79 -3.65 16.92
N VAL A 623 19.74 -2.83 16.96
CA VAL A 623 19.33 -2.07 18.14
C VAL A 623 17.85 -2.25 18.45
N GLN A 624 17.52 -2.13 19.73
CA GLN A 624 16.17 -1.81 20.17
C GLN A 624 15.99 -0.29 20.05
N THR A 625 14.95 0.16 19.35
CA THR A 625 14.72 1.59 19.05
C THR A 625 14.14 2.35 20.25
N GLY A 626 13.53 3.52 20.02
CA GLY A 626 13.02 4.43 21.03
C GLY A 626 14.10 5.38 21.56
N GLY A 627 13.74 6.66 21.72
CA GLY A 627 14.67 7.70 22.15
C GLY A 627 15.65 8.12 21.04
N VAL A 628 16.81 8.65 21.43
CA VAL A 628 17.84 9.13 20.48
C VAL A 628 19.04 8.18 20.48
N ILE A 629 19.41 7.65 19.33
CA ILE A 629 20.51 6.69 19.14
C ILE A 629 21.59 7.30 18.23
N VAL A 630 22.83 7.37 18.72
CA VAL A 630 23.94 8.07 18.06
C VAL A 630 25.29 7.36 18.29
N PRO A 631 26.17 7.25 17.29
CA PRO A 631 27.54 6.80 17.49
C PRO A 631 28.40 7.93 18.08
N LEU A 632 29.16 7.63 19.13
CA LEU A 632 30.04 8.56 19.84
C LEU A 632 31.47 8.02 19.88
N VAL A 633 32.45 8.90 19.70
CA VAL A 633 33.85 8.65 20.06
C VAL A 633 34.03 8.90 21.54
N VAL A 634 34.54 7.92 22.28
CA VAL A 634 34.80 8.00 23.73
C VAL A 634 36.30 7.87 24.03
N ASP A 635 36.83 8.75 24.86
CA ASP A 635 38.25 8.73 25.24
C ASP A 635 38.54 7.65 26.29
N ASP A 636 39.50 6.77 26.00
CA ASP A 636 39.91 5.61 26.81
C ASP A 636 40.35 5.97 28.25
N THR A 637 40.57 7.26 28.55
CA THR A 637 40.83 7.79 29.90
C THR A 637 39.64 7.71 30.85
N GLU A 638 38.40 7.86 30.38
CA GLU A 638 37.20 7.84 31.25
C GLU A 638 36.87 6.41 31.75
N ARG A 639 37.39 5.37 31.07
CA ARG A 639 37.20 3.93 31.33
C ARG A 639 37.62 3.46 32.74
N SER A 640 38.20 4.34 33.56
CA SER A 640 38.86 4.01 34.82
C SER A 640 38.04 4.23 36.09
N GLU A 641 36.93 4.98 36.06
CA GLU A 641 36.26 5.40 37.32
C GLU A 641 35.21 4.39 37.84
N GLU A 642 34.55 3.58 36.99
CA GLU A 642 33.41 2.74 37.41
C GLU A 642 33.77 1.39 38.08
N THR A 643 35.06 1.01 38.13
CA THR A 643 35.48 -0.32 38.66
C THR A 643 36.12 -0.29 40.05
N ALA A 644 36.04 0.84 40.76
CA ALA A 644 36.63 1.05 42.09
C ALA A 644 35.86 0.33 43.22
N THR A 645 35.95 -1.00 43.29
CA THR A 645 35.46 -1.79 44.43
C THR A 645 36.25 -1.44 45.71
N PRO A 646 35.60 -1.04 46.82
CA PRO A 646 36.30 -0.66 48.04
C PRO A 646 36.78 -1.90 48.83
N GLU A 647 38.11 -2.06 48.96
CA GLU A 647 38.70 -3.07 49.85
C GLU A 647 38.39 -2.76 51.32
N GLY A 648 37.62 -3.64 51.98
CA GLY A 648 37.34 -3.56 53.42
C GLY A 648 38.35 -4.36 54.25
N GLU A 649 39.11 -3.70 55.11
CA GLU A 649 40.15 -4.33 55.94
C GLU A 649 39.61 -5.39 56.93
N GLU A 650 40.32 -6.51 57.09
CA GLU A 650 39.98 -7.55 58.06
C GLU A 650 40.22 -7.13 59.53
N THR A 651 39.31 -7.50 60.43
CA THR A 651 39.63 -7.66 61.86
C THR A 651 39.03 -8.95 62.46
N ASN A 652 39.70 -9.49 63.47
CA ASN A 652 39.65 -10.91 63.85
C ASN A 652 38.61 -11.27 64.95
N THR A 653 37.81 -12.32 64.70
CA THR A 653 37.36 -13.47 65.57
C THR A 653 37.02 -13.29 67.10
N PRO A 654 36.39 -14.28 67.80
CA PRO A 654 35.45 -15.36 67.40
C PRO A 654 34.17 -15.48 68.28
N GLY A 655 33.19 -16.31 67.88
CA GLY A 655 32.02 -16.72 68.69
C GLY A 655 31.42 -18.08 68.25
N THR A 656 30.64 -18.78 69.09
CA THR A 656 30.40 -20.25 68.93
C THR A 656 28.94 -20.74 69.05
N THR A 657 28.70 -21.95 68.49
CA THR A 657 27.68 -22.99 68.82
C THR A 657 26.18 -22.77 68.53
N GLY A 658 25.51 -23.73 67.85
CA GLY A 658 24.04 -23.68 67.67
C GLY A 658 23.26 -24.75 66.83
N THR A 659 23.72 -25.99 66.60
CA THR A 659 22.92 -27.14 66.05
C THR A 659 22.38 -28.03 67.19
N PRO A 660 21.62 -29.15 67.00
CA PRO A 660 21.14 -29.91 65.80
C PRO A 660 19.59 -29.80 65.62
N THR A 661 18.73 -30.69 65.06
CA THR A 661 18.62 -32.09 64.49
C THR A 661 17.34 -32.07 63.56
N ASP A 662 16.79 -33.04 62.79
CA ASP A 662 16.98 -34.43 62.23
C ASP A 662 15.79 -34.64 61.23
N GLU A 663 15.64 -35.58 60.26
CA GLU A 663 16.39 -36.71 59.64
C GLU A 663 15.91 -36.85 58.15
N GLY A 664 16.05 -38.00 57.44
CA GLY A 664 15.44 -38.20 56.10
C GLY A 664 16.06 -39.26 55.17
N THR A 665 16.29 -40.49 55.64
CA THR A 665 17.14 -41.52 54.96
C THR A 665 16.51 -42.38 53.85
N GLY A 666 17.35 -42.92 52.93
CA GLY A 666 17.00 -44.01 51.98
C GLY A 666 18.10 -44.41 50.96
N THR A 667 18.65 -45.63 51.04
CA THR A 667 19.67 -46.29 50.15
C THR A 667 19.92 -47.72 50.67
N PRO A 668 20.73 -48.64 50.05
CA PRO A 668 21.27 -48.77 48.68
C PRO A 668 20.62 -50.02 47.97
N THR A 669 21.19 -51.00 47.21
CA THR A 669 22.56 -51.51 46.91
C THR A 669 22.58 -52.38 45.62
N ASP A 670 23.77 -52.84 45.20
CA ASP A 670 24.14 -53.59 43.97
C ASP A 670 23.91 -55.12 44.00
N GLU A 671 24.03 -55.82 42.84
CA GLU A 671 25.11 -56.81 42.60
C GLU A 671 25.24 -57.27 41.11
N GLU A 672 26.31 -58.02 40.77
CA GLU A 672 26.80 -58.34 39.41
C GLU A 672 26.20 -59.61 38.74
N THR A 673 26.30 -59.72 37.40
CA THR A 673 27.21 -60.67 36.65
C THR A 673 26.72 -61.02 35.22
N GLY A 674 27.66 -61.24 34.27
CA GLY A 674 27.42 -62.06 33.06
C GLY A 674 27.89 -61.50 31.69
N THR A 675 28.83 -62.20 31.06
CA THR A 675 29.31 -62.05 29.65
C THR A 675 29.32 -63.44 28.98
N PRO A 676 29.58 -63.65 27.65
CA PRO A 676 29.77 -62.71 26.51
C PRO A 676 29.06 -63.14 25.19
N GLU A 677 29.49 -62.53 24.06
CA GLU A 677 29.43 -63.04 22.65
C GLU A 677 28.06 -63.14 21.94
N THR A 678 27.91 -62.86 20.62
CA THR A 678 28.75 -62.38 19.48
C THR A 678 27.80 -61.64 18.50
N THR A 679 28.13 -60.78 17.53
CA THR A 679 29.36 -60.18 16.90
C THR A 679 28.92 -58.83 16.21
N LYS A 680 29.59 -58.08 15.30
CA LYS A 680 30.79 -58.25 14.43
C LYS A 680 31.36 -56.90 13.93
N THR A 681 32.55 -56.95 13.32
CA THR A 681 33.21 -55.93 12.44
C THR A 681 33.98 -56.70 11.32
N PRO A 682 34.77 -56.16 10.35
CA PRO A 682 35.68 -54.98 10.32
C PRO A 682 35.25 -53.88 9.30
N THR A 683 35.84 -52.68 9.18
CA THR A 683 37.21 -52.11 9.39
C THR A 683 38.12 -52.12 8.13
N ASP A 684 39.01 -51.11 8.05
CA ASP A 684 39.55 -50.42 6.87
C ASP A 684 40.94 -50.86 6.35
N GLU A 685 41.47 -50.04 5.42
CA GLU A 685 42.88 -49.62 5.20
C GLU A 685 43.74 -50.22 4.03
N GLU A 686 44.53 -49.30 3.40
CA GLU A 686 45.73 -49.50 2.54
C GLU A 686 45.56 -50.17 1.13
N THR A 687 46.34 -49.90 0.05
CA THR A 687 47.52 -49.02 -0.21
C THR A 687 47.79 -48.71 -1.72
N SER A 688 48.64 -47.69 -2.00
CA SER A 688 49.71 -47.61 -3.05
C SER A 688 49.51 -47.18 -4.54
N THR A 689 50.10 -46.00 -4.84
CA THR A 689 51.07 -45.63 -5.94
C THR A 689 50.74 -45.67 -7.46
N SER A 690 50.98 -44.53 -8.14
CA SER A 690 52.00 -44.36 -9.22
C SER A 690 52.23 -42.87 -9.61
N GLU A 691 53.41 -42.54 -10.16
CA GLU A 691 53.82 -41.24 -10.74
C GLU A 691 53.25 -41.05 -12.20
N SER A 692 53.39 -39.95 -12.98
CA SER A 692 54.44 -38.90 -13.03
C SER A 692 54.12 -37.68 -13.95
N THR A 693 54.66 -36.49 -13.64
CA THR A 693 55.00 -35.30 -14.51
C THR A 693 53.93 -34.60 -15.39
N GLY A 694 53.99 -33.27 -15.61
CA GLY A 694 54.96 -32.24 -15.13
C GLY A 694 54.76 -30.82 -15.73
N THR A 695 55.53 -29.84 -15.24
CA THR A 695 55.46 -28.37 -15.55
C THR A 695 56.42 -27.93 -16.68
N PRO A 696 56.20 -26.76 -17.33
CA PRO A 696 56.91 -25.50 -17.00
C PRO A 696 55.97 -24.26 -16.94
N THR A 697 56.21 -23.10 -16.30
CA THR A 697 57.39 -22.24 -16.01
C THR A 697 57.73 -21.18 -17.07
N ASP A 698 57.29 -19.92 -16.84
CA ASP A 698 57.92 -18.60 -17.10
C ASP A 698 56.93 -17.53 -16.52
N GLU A 699 57.27 -16.49 -15.74
CA GLU A 699 58.23 -15.36 -15.84
C GLU A 699 57.68 -14.08 -16.54
N GLY A 700 57.90 -12.91 -15.94
CA GLY A 700 57.59 -11.56 -16.47
C GLY A 700 56.36 -10.85 -15.83
N THR A 701 56.46 -9.94 -14.83
CA THR A 701 57.08 -8.59 -14.74
C THR A 701 56.36 -7.41 -15.44
N SER A 702 55.76 -6.54 -14.63
CA SER A 702 56.04 -5.09 -14.57
C SER A 702 55.55 -4.08 -15.64
N THR A 703 54.47 -3.36 -15.26
CA THR A 703 54.31 -1.89 -15.37
C THR A 703 54.10 -1.27 -16.79
N PRO A 704 53.85 0.06 -16.99
CA PRO A 704 52.67 0.48 -17.76
C PRO A 704 52.94 1.27 -19.06
N GLY A 705 51.94 1.34 -19.94
CA GLY A 705 51.92 2.14 -21.16
C GLY A 705 50.98 3.35 -21.06
N THR A 706 51.44 4.53 -21.46
CA THR A 706 50.68 5.80 -21.43
C THR A 706 50.53 6.41 -22.82
N THR A 707 49.73 7.49 -22.91
CA THR A 707 49.56 8.44 -24.04
C THR A 707 48.64 8.03 -25.20
N GLY A 708 47.70 8.93 -25.50
CA GLY A 708 46.65 8.75 -26.53
C GLY A 708 45.71 9.96 -26.62
N THR A 709 46.26 11.17 -26.79
CA THR A 709 45.47 12.42 -26.91
C THR A 709 45.09 12.68 -28.38
N PRO A 710 43.87 13.17 -28.64
CA PRO A 710 43.76 14.42 -29.41
C PRO A 710 42.69 15.41 -28.88
N THR A 711 43.18 16.60 -28.52
CA THR A 711 42.60 17.96 -28.64
C THR A 711 41.10 18.17 -28.95
N ASP A 712 40.50 18.96 -28.05
CA ASP A 712 39.73 20.20 -28.29
C ASP A 712 38.32 20.16 -28.90
N GLY A 713 37.36 20.66 -28.12
CA GLY A 713 36.01 21.08 -28.52
C GLY A 713 35.31 21.78 -27.35
N ASP A 714 34.94 23.06 -27.51
CA ASP A 714 34.41 23.92 -26.44
C ASP A 714 32.93 23.67 -26.09
N THR A 715 32.58 23.73 -24.80
CA THR A 715 31.38 24.48 -24.34
C THR A 715 31.52 24.95 -22.89
N GLU A 716 30.69 25.93 -22.53
CA GLU A 716 30.71 26.65 -21.23
C GLU A 716 29.84 25.97 -20.16
N ALA A 717 30.11 26.26 -18.88
CA ALA A 717 29.26 25.83 -17.77
C ALA A 717 28.08 26.80 -17.56
N PRO A 718 26.84 26.32 -17.35
CA PRO A 718 25.71 27.16 -16.98
C PRO A 718 25.82 27.64 -15.52
N GLU A 719 25.31 28.84 -15.24
CA GLU A 719 25.40 29.50 -13.95
C GLU A 719 24.33 29.04 -12.95
N ARG A 720 24.56 29.28 -11.64
CA ARG A 720 23.51 29.18 -10.61
C ARG A 720 22.38 30.16 -10.93
N VAL A 721 21.19 29.65 -11.24
CA VAL A 721 19.96 30.45 -11.22
C VAL A 721 19.62 30.81 -9.78
N VAL A 722 19.50 32.10 -9.48
CA VAL A 722 19.09 32.62 -8.17
C VAL A 722 17.61 32.95 -8.22
N ALA A 723 16.83 32.44 -7.26
CA ALA A 723 15.39 32.65 -7.18
C ALA A 723 15.02 34.15 -7.05
N PRO A 724 13.92 34.61 -7.69
CA PRO A 724 13.55 36.03 -7.71
C PRO A 724 12.87 36.51 -6.41
N ASP A 725 13.51 37.49 -5.77
CA ASP A 725 13.01 38.30 -4.63
C ASP A 725 11.58 38.87 -4.89
N LYS A 726 10.57 38.35 -4.15
CA LYS A 726 9.15 38.77 -4.22
C LYS A 726 8.95 40.20 -3.68
N ARG A 727 9.33 41.21 -4.47
CA ARG A 727 9.17 42.62 -4.11
C ARG A 727 7.73 43.11 -4.18
N THR A 728 7.23 43.59 -3.05
CA THR A 728 5.97 44.32 -2.95
C THR A 728 6.02 45.64 -3.74
N GLY A 729 5.03 45.85 -4.62
CA GLY A 729 4.98 46.99 -5.55
C GLY A 729 3.61 47.66 -5.59
N GLY A 730 3.32 48.52 -4.62
CA GLY A 730 2.07 49.28 -4.56
C GLY A 730 2.17 50.73 -5.04
N VAL A 731 1.00 51.30 -5.37
CA VAL A 731 0.73 52.74 -5.55
C VAL A 731 1.22 53.38 -6.86
N ARG A 732 0.30 53.53 -7.83
CA ARG A 732 -0.39 54.82 -8.05
C ARG A 732 -1.73 54.68 -8.76
#